data_AF-A0A397BSZ3-F1
#
_entry.id   AF-A0A397BSZ3-F1
#
_cell.length_a   1.000
_cell.length_b   1.000
_cell.length_c   1.000
_cell.angle_alpha   90.00
_cell.angle_beta   90.00
_cell.angle_gamma   90.00
#
_symmetry.space_group_name_H-M   'P 1'
#
loop_
_entity.id
_entity.type
_entity.pdbx_description
1 polymer ?
#
loop_
_entity_poly.entity_id
_entity_poly.type
_entity_poly.pdbx_seq_one_letter_code
_entity_poly.pdbx_strand_id
1 'polypeptide(L)'
;MDTPVDLRLIRVLNHPTGAKRAVYNDGLDHGTPRFVTTERGPGYLPLTNQTISTPLGYIPQVNSTYAYWDNSYGMQNEVQLSIGESTCAAKTVGYPLDYPNGRNLLSINELSRIALERCDTSVCAVKTMGTLAEEYGFYGEYSDNPSKPGYGGSSEALIIADKFQHVWIFHILTGAHNSGAVWAAQRLGDDQFTIVPNTFVIRTLNLTDSANYLASSNVHSFAYAQGWASPSEPFDFTAAYGFAAPASNKPLYGGRRMWRAYDVVVPSLGLDPDVGFHARVPTYPLSVKPDTLVSPATIVRIFSDYYQNTSYDLTKGMAAGPFHDPARYSYAKGVQGAWERSISIHRMVHSFVLQTRPNMADAIGGVAWYAQGVPADSVYFPISCGQTTLPTVFNQAIRSKFDTESTWWAFQFTTNWAHLRYDLIHHEIQVQRIKYTTLARELQQSTEATCRSRNLSTSDCVALVESAYNEFIVTTTNAWWQFAWRLVSSFNAGYEFFNESATGGRSIGYPADWANQTEYVLYPQHYHPPAQVAAEENRTAAVDPDTGVLSIVVGGSSAQLEAFSLSSGFLLGFVCGTMSLSLVVAAVALVSRVRQESNSMLTAFAALTLASSAAACTLVGVGSKATMDGSALVGTTMDSMATPVDLRLVRVPTMNHSAGAQRAVYNDALHHGYPRFVSTERGPGYLPLNGSNQTITTPLGYIPQVNSTYAYWDHSHGMQNEVQLSIAESTCAAKTVGYPLDMPNGRNLLSINELSRIALERCDTSVCAVKTMGALAEEYGFYGEYSRDQTKPGYGGSSEALIIADKFQHVWIFHILTGAHNSGAIWAAQRLGDDQFTIVPNT
;
A
#
# COMPACT_ATOMS: atom_id res chain seq x y z
N MET A 1 -16.86 11.94 -3.54
CA MET A 1 -16.80 13.40 -3.67
C MET A 1 -15.39 13.82 -3.37
N ASP A 2 -14.81 14.66 -4.23
CA ASP A 2 -13.44 15.15 -4.14
C ASP A 2 -13.45 16.56 -3.56
N THR A 3 -13.54 16.66 -2.24
CA THR A 3 -13.37 17.96 -1.57
C THR A 3 -11.93 18.44 -1.73
N PRO A 4 -11.71 19.72 -2.10
CA PRO A 4 -10.36 20.29 -2.19
C PRO A 4 -9.63 20.21 -0.84
N VAL A 5 -8.34 19.91 -0.88
CA VAL A 5 -7.45 20.00 0.29
C VAL A 5 -7.00 21.44 0.41
N ASP A 6 -7.84 22.29 1.00
CA ASP A 6 -7.59 23.74 1.01
C ASP A 6 -8.02 24.38 2.34
N LEU A 7 -7.05 24.46 3.26
CA LEU A 7 -7.18 25.11 4.56
C LEU A 7 -6.88 26.61 4.42
N ARG A 8 -7.90 27.44 4.57
CA ARG A 8 -7.81 28.89 4.37
C ARG A 8 -7.98 29.63 5.69
N LEU A 9 -7.21 30.69 5.89
CA LEU A 9 -7.44 31.63 6.99
C LEU A 9 -8.42 32.72 6.56
N ILE A 10 -9.47 32.89 7.34
CA ILE A 10 -10.32 34.09 7.31
C ILE A 10 -9.84 35.03 8.41
N ARG A 11 -9.60 36.29 8.06
CA ARG A 11 -9.10 37.31 9.00
C ARG A 11 -10.26 38.02 9.68
N VAL A 12 -9.98 38.73 10.77
CA VAL A 12 -10.91 39.69 11.37
C VAL A 12 -11.33 40.71 10.32
N LEU A 13 -12.64 40.88 10.13
CA LEU A 13 -13.21 41.87 9.23
C LEU A 13 -14.11 42.83 10.01
N ASN A 14 -13.94 44.12 9.72
CA ASN A 14 -14.85 45.17 10.20
C ASN A 14 -15.81 45.54 9.07
N HIS A 15 -17.09 45.62 9.40
CA HIS A 15 -18.16 45.91 8.45
C HIS A 15 -18.94 47.16 8.87
N PRO A 16 -19.38 48.00 7.92
CA PRO A 16 -20.24 49.13 8.23
C PRO A 16 -21.62 48.65 8.70
N THR A 17 -22.29 49.46 9.51
CA THR A 17 -23.65 49.16 9.98
C THR A 17 -24.60 48.99 8.79
N GLY A 18 -25.38 47.91 8.82
CA GLY A 18 -26.32 47.55 7.73
C GLY A 18 -25.67 46.80 6.56
N ALA A 19 -24.38 46.45 6.66
CA ALA A 19 -23.74 45.56 5.69
C ALA A 19 -24.47 44.21 5.60
N LYS A 20 -24.29 43.55 4.45
CA LYS A 20 -24.81 42.20 4.19
C LYS A 20 -23.64 41.23 4.00
N ARG A 21 -23.80 40.00 4.48
CA ARG A 21 -22.84 38.90 4.30
C ARG A 21 -23.34 38.03 3.15
N ALA A 22 -22.54 37.92 2.10
CA ALA A 22 -22.80 36.98 1.01
C ALA A 22 -22.78 35.53 1.50
N VAL A 23 -23.62 34.68 0.91
CA VAL A 23 -23.68 33.22 1.13
C VAL A 23 -23.41 32.54 -0.21
N TYR A 24 -22.55 31.53 -0.24
CA TYR A 24 -22.16 30.80 -1.44
C TYR A 24 -22.56 29.33 -1.35
N ASN A 25 -22.87 28.70 -2.48
CA ASN A 25 -23.28 27.28 -2.55
C ASN A 25 -22.07 26.34 -2.69
N ASP A 26 -21.12 26.39 -1.75
CA ASP A 26 -19.97 25.48 -1.79
C ASP A 26 -20.25 24.08 -1.19
N GLY A 27 -21.45 23.90 -0.65
CA GLY A 27 -21.91 22.63 -0.10
C GLY A 27 -22.22 21.59 -1.19
N LEU A 28 -22.61 22.04 -2.39
CA LEU A 28 -22.84 21.18 -3.57
C LEU A 28 -21.77 21.38 -4.65
N ASP A 29 -21.14 22.56 -4.72
CA ASP A 29 -20.07 22.87 -5.68
C ASP A 29 -18.68 22.47 -5.13
N HIS A 30 -18.34 21.19 -5.20
CA HIS A 30 -17.07 20.64 -4.67
C HIS A 30 -15.82 20.93 -5.55
N GLY A 31 -15.74 22.11 -6.17
CA GLY A 31 -14.66 22.50 -7.08
C GLY A 31 -13.44 23.12 -6.40
N THR A 32 -12.31 23.19 -7.13
CA THR A 32 -11.15 24.03 -6.76
C THR A 32 -11.04 25.20 -7.74
N PRO A 33 -11.05 26.47 -7.28
CA PRO A 33 -11.29 26.90 -5.90
C PRO A 33 -12.75 26.64 -5.48
N ARG A 34 -13.01 26.52 -4.16
CA ARG A 34 -14.37 26.32 -3.61
C ARG A 34 -15.33 27.42 -4.07
N PHE A 35 -14.89 28.67 -3.89
CA PHE A 35 -15.45 29.88 -4.49
C PHE A 35 -14.39 30.98 -4.42
N VAL A 36 -14.66 32.10 -5.11
CA VAL A 36 -13.75 33.24 -5.26
C VAL A 36 -14.49 34.52 -4.85
N THR A 37 -13.91 35.29 -3.93
CA THR A 37 -14.50 36.54 -3.44
C THR A 37 -13.46 37.48 -2.85
N THR A 38 -13.72 38.78 -2.92
CA THR A 38 -12.90 39.83 -2.29
C THR A 38 -13.29 40.10 -0.84
N GLU A 39 -14.35 39.47 -0.32
CA GLU A 39 -14.99 39.84 0.95
C GLU A 39 -14.66 38.92 2.13
N ARG A 40 -13.79 37.91 1.95
CA ARG A 40 -13.46 36.90 3.00
C ARG A 40 -12.05 37.03 3.53
N GLY A 41 -11.06 36.69 2.72
CA GLY A 41 -9.66 36.65 3.15
C GLY A 41 -8.73 36.33 1.99
N PRO A 42 -7.40 36.40 2.20
CA PRO A 42 -6.41 36.24 1.13
C PRO A 42 -6.56 34.93 0.34
N GLY A 43 -6.93 33.83 1.00
CA GLY A 43 -7.14 32.53 0.35
C GLY A 43 -8.35 32.46 -0.59
N TYR A 44 -9.21 33.48 -0.59
CA TYR A 44 -10.41 33.57 -1.43
C TYR A 44 -10.28 34.59 -2.57
N LEU A 45 -9.21 35.38 -2.59
CA LEU A 45 -8.99 36.38 -3.62
C LEU A 45 -8.85 35.73 -5.00
N PRO A 46 -9.35 36.37 -6.08
CA PRO A 46 -9.22 35.85 -7.43
C PRO A 46 -7.74 35.72 -7.83
N LEU A 47 -7.34 34.53 -8.26
CA LEU A 47 -6.09 34.30 -8.99
C LEU A 47 -6.24 34.64 -10.47
N THR A 48 -5.13 34.68 -11.21
CA THR A 48 -5.14 34.93 -12.67
C THR A 48 -6.11 33.98 -13.38
N ASN A 49 -7.01 34.54 -14.21
CA ASN A 49 -8.08 33.83 -14.93
C ASN A 49 -9.23 33.27 -14.07
N GLN A 50 -9.34 33.64 -12.80
CA GLN A 50 -10.53 33.35 -12.00
C GLN A 50 -11.54 34.49 -12.04
N THR A 51 -12.83 34.15 -12.04
CA THR A 51 -13.93 35.12 -11.93
C THR A 51 -14.51 35.09 -10.51
N ILE A 52 -15.02 36.23 -10.05
CA ILE A 52 -15.68 36.32 -8.75
C ILE A 52 -16.96 35.48 -8.78
N SER A 53 -17.14 34.64 -7.77
CA SER A 53 -18.32 33.78 -7.64
C SER A 53 -19.58 34.59 -7.37
N THR A 54 -20.71 34.14 -7.92
CA THR A 54 -22.01 34.75 -7.65
C THR A 54 -22.57 34.22 -6.33
N PRO A 55 -22.94 35.08 -5.36
CA PRO A 55 -23.58 34.63 -4.13
C PRO A 55 -24.95 34.00 -4.40
N LEU A 56 -25.29 32.96 -3.65
CA LEU A 56 -26.62 32.35 -3.60
C LEU A 56 -27.65 33.31 -2.96
N GLY A 57 -27.19 34.13 -2.01
CA GLY A 57 -28.00 35.13 -1.34
C GLY A 57 -27.21 35.87 -0.25
N TYR A 58 -27.93 36.55 0.65
CA TYR A 58 -27.34 37.42 1.65
C TYR A 58 -28.07 37.34 2.99
N ILE A 59 -27.33 37.46 4.09
CA ILE A 59 -27.86 37.63 5.45
C ILE A 59 -27.36 38.96 6.06
N PRO A 60 -28.00 39.50 7.11
CA PRO A 60 -27.48 40.65 7.85
C PRO A 60 -26.06 40.38 8.38
N GLN A 61 -25.15 41.35 8.24
CA GLN A 61 -23.78 41.23 8.71
C GLN A 61 -23.57 41.94 10.06
N VAL A 62 -22.68 41.37 10.88
CA VAL A 62 -22.24 41.96 12.16
C VAL A 62 -21.10 42.96 11.95
N ASN A 63 -20.94 43.95 12.84
CA ASN A 63 -19.92 44.99 12.69
C ASN A 63 -18.47 44.47 12.74
N SER A 64 -18.22 43.36 13.45
CA SER A 64 -16.90 42.73 13.56
C SER A 64 -17.06 41.22 13.61
N THR A 65 -16.14 40.49 12.97
CA THR A 65 -16.08 39.03 13.02
C THR A 65 -14.79 38.52 13.64
N TYR A 66 -14.80 37.31 14.19
CA TYR A 66 -13.58 36.61 14.57
C TYR A 66 -12.85 36.05 13.34
N ALA A 67 -11.52 35.99 13.41
CA ALA A 67 -10.71 35.20 12.50
C ALA A 67 -10.90 33.70 12.76
N TYR A 68 -10.84 32.89 11.71
CA TYR A 68 -10.98 31.44 11.84
C TYR A 68 -10.31 30.69 10.70
N TRP A 69 -9.94 29.45 10.99
CA TRP A 69 -9.48 28.49 10.01
C TRP A 69 -10.66 27.79 9.35
N ASP A 70 -10.67 27.84 8.03
CA ASP A 70 -11.75 27.36 7.18
C ASP A 70 -11.32 26.16 6.34
N ASN A 71 -12.09 25.08 6.43
CA ASN A 71 -12.00 23.92 5.54
C ASN A 71 -13.31 23.85 4.73
N SER A 72 -13.74 22.66 4.30
CA SER A 72 -15.05 22.43 3.69
C SER A 72 -16.18 22.97 4.57
N TYR A 73 -15.98 23.04 5.88
CA TYR A 73 -16.78 23.76 6.87
C TYR A 73 -15.85 24.53 7.83
N GLY A 74 -16.42 25.40 8.68
CA GLY A 74 -15.64 26.15 9.67
C GLY A 74 -14.98 25.23 10.70
N MET A 75 -13.66 25.35 10.92
CA MET A 75 -12.89 24.45 11.79
C MET A 75 -12.72 25.01 13.22
N GLN A 76 -11.90 26.05 13.40
CA GLN A 76 -11.63 26.65 14.71
C GLN A 76 -11.39 28.16 14.57
N ASN A 77 -11.99 28.97 15.45
CA ASN A 77 -11.75 30.42 15.47
C ASN A 77 -10.67 30.84 16.48
N GLU A 78 -10.23 32.10 16.37
CA GLU A 78 -9.16 32.66 17.20
C GLU A 78 -9.48 32.68 18.70
N VAL A 79 -10.76 32.55 19.09
CA VAL A 79 -11.25 32.44 20.48
C VAL A 79 -11.58 30.99 20.89
N GLN A 80 -11.01 30.02 20.18
CA GLN A 80 -11.04 28.58 20.45
C GLN A 80 -12.41 27.89 20.27
N LEU A 81 -13.42 28.55 19.73
CA LEU A 81 -14.65 27.85 19.31
C LEU A 81 -14.29 26.89 18.18
N SER A 82 -14.62 25.61 18.37
CA SER A 82 -14.15 24.49 17.55
C SER A 82 -15.34 23.67 17.07
N ILE A 83 -15.36 23.30 15.79
CA ILE A 83 -16.46 22.58 15.16
C ILE A 83 -15.91 21.37 14.38
N GLY A 84 -16.51 20.20 14.60
CA GLY A 84 -16.38 19.01 13.75
C GLY A 84 -17.74 18.61 13.19
N GLU A 85 -17.77 18.04 11.99
CA GLU A 85 -19.00 17.78 11.22
C GLU A 85 -19.13 16.30 10.81
N SER A 86 -20.37 15.81 10.71
CA SER A 86 -20.71 14.54 10.07
C SER A 86 -22.08 14.53 9.37
N THR A 87 -22.07 14.10 8.11
CA THR A 87 -23.29 13.98 7.31
C THR A 87 -24.20 12.85 7.74
N CYS A 88 -25.47 13.18 7.95
CA CYS A 88 -26.49 12.30 8.51
C CYS A 88 -27.65 12.05 7.54
N ALA A 89 -28.36 10.94 7.76
CA ALA A 89 -29.56 10.60 7.00
C ALA A 89 -30.83 11.08 7.72
N ALA A 90 -31.69 11.82 7.02
CA ALA A 90 -32.95 12.34 7.53
C ALA A 90 -34.14 12.06 6.60
N LYS A 91 -35.35 12.11 7.15
CA LYS A 91 -36.61 11.87 6.42
C LYS A 91 -37.05 13.05 5.55
N THR A 92 -36.37 14.20 5.63
CA THR A 92 -36.63 15.37 4.78
C THR A 92 -35.42 15.69 3.91
N VAL A 93 -35.66 16.37 2.80
CA VAL A 93 -34.62 16.89 1.90
C VAL A 93 -34.99 18.32 1.56
N GLY A 94 -33.99 19.20 1.60
CA GLY A 94 -34.11 20.61 1.25
C GLY A 94 -33.23 20.98 0.08
N TYR A 95 -33.63 21.89 -0.80
CA TYR A 95 -32.88 22.30 -1.99
C TYR A 95 -32.49 23.78 -1.93
N PRO A 96 -31.28 24.14 -2.40
CA PRO A 96 -30.79 25.51 -2.38
C PRO A 96 -31.50 26.41 -3.41
N LEU A 97 -31.45 27.73 -3.21
CA LEU A 97 -32.21 28.72 -4.01
C LEU A 97 -31.90 28.72 -5.52
N ASP A 98 -30.74 28.22 -5.93
CA ASP A 98 -30.29 28.10 -7.31
C ASP A 98 -30.78 26.83 -8.01
N TYR A 99 -31.49 25.95 -7.30
CA TYR A 99 -32.13 24.75 -7.86
C TYR A 99 -33.64 24.97 -8.11
N PRO A 100 -34.25 24.22 -9.06
CA PRO A 100 -35.69 24.28 -9.30
C PRO A 100 -36.50 24.01 -8.03
N ASN A 101 -37.40 24.95 -7.69
CA ASN A 101 -38.21 24.94 -6.46
C ASN A 101 -37.43 24.96 -5.14
N GLY A 102 -36.14 25.33 -5.18
CA GLY A 102 -35.31 25.55 -4.00
C GLY A 102 -35.80 26.73 -3.15
N ARG A 103 -35.66 26.60 -1.83
CA ARG A 103 -36.11 27.63 -0.86
C ARG A 103 -35.14 27.86 0.30
N ASN A 104 -33.99 27.20 0.28
CA ASN A 104 -33.05 27.18 1.39
C ASN A 104 -31.77 27.91 1.02
N LEU A 105 -31.30 28.80 1.88
CA LEU A 105 -30.10 29.59 1.61
C LEU A 105 -28.84 28.96 2.22
N LEU A 106 -28.96 28.22 3.33
CA LEU A 106 -27.81 27.86 4.16
C LEU A 106 -27.51 26.36 4.14
N SER A 107 -26.27 26.01 3.84
CA SER A 107 -25.69 24.69 4.10
C SER A 107 -25.03 24.65 5.48
N ILE A 108 -24.65 23.47 5.96
CA ILE A 108 -23.87 23.37 7.21
C ILE A 108 -22.49 24.02 7.10
N ASN A 109 -21.89 24.02 5.91
CA ASN A 109 -20.63 24.69 5.62
C ASN A 109 -20.74 26.18 5.94
N GLU A 110 -21.81 26.83 5.47
CA GLU A 110 -22.03 28.25 5.72
C GLU A 110 -22.48 28.53 7.17
N LEU A 111 -23.34 27.69 7.75
CA LEU A 111 -23.77 27.85 9.14
C LEU A 111 -22.59 27.78 10.12
N SER A 112 -21.71 26.80 9.97
CA SER A 112 -20.52 26.65 10.81
C SER A 112 -19.55 27.83 10.67
N ARG A 113 -19.35 28.35 9.45
CA ARG A 113 -18.56 29.58 9.22
C ARG A 113 -19.17 30.78 9.91
N ILE A 114 -20.48 30.98 9.77
CA ILE A 114 -21.20 32.08 10.43
C ILE A 114 -21.09 31.98 11.96
N ALA A 115 -21.16 30.76 12.51
CA ALA A 115 -20.96 30.53 13.93
C ALA A 115 -19.55 30.95 14.37
N LEU A 116 -18.51 30.52 13.65
CA LEU A 116 -17.13 30.88 13.95
C LEU A 116 -16.85 32.38 13.79
N GLU A 117 -17.51 33.05 12.82
CA GLU A 117 -17.43 34.50 12.62
C GLU A 117 -18.02 35.28 13.81
N ARG A 118 -19.02 34.75 14.52
CA ARG A 118 -19.89 35.54 15.43
C ARG A 118 -19.86 35.12 16.89
N CYS A 119 -19.36 33.93 17.22
CA CYS A 119 -19.51 33.33 18.54
C CYS A 119 -18.17 32.91 19.17
N ASP A 120 -18.14 32.98 20.50
CA ASP A 120 -17.05 32.50 21.37
C ASP A 120 -17.48 31.33 22.28
N THR A 121 -18.77 31.00 22.29
CA THR A 121 -19.36 29.87 23.04
C THR A 121 -20.08 28.91 22.10
N SER A 122 -20.04 27.62 22.44
CA SER A 122 -20.77 26.55 21.78
C SER A 122 -22.29 26.80 21.80
N VAL A 123 -22.83 27.34 22.90
CA VAL A 123 -24.26 27.66 23.01
C VAL A 123 -24.67 28.83 22.09
N CYS A 124 -23.80 29.84 21.93
CA CYS A 124 -24.00 30.92 20.95
C CYS A 124 -24.02 30.34 19.54
N ALA A 125 -23.07 29.44 19.23
CA ALA A 125 -22.98 28.80 17.92
C ALA A 125 -24.25 28.02 17.59
N VAL A 126 -24.73 27.16 18.50
CA VAL A 126 -25.97 26.39 18.35
C VAL A 126 -27.16 27.31 18.06
N LYS A 127 -27.37 28.34 18.88
CA LYS A 127 -28.49 29.28 18.72
C LYS A 127 -28.40 30.06 17.42
N THR A 128 -27.22 30.58 17.08
CA THR A 128 -26.98 31.34 15.86
C THR A 128 -27.27 30.51 14.63
N MET A 129 -26.73 29.29 14.57
CA MET A 129 -26.98 28.38 13.44
C MET A 129 -28.45 27.99 13.34
N GLY A 130 -29.07 27.60 14.46
CA GLY A 130 -30.47 27.21 14.51
C GLY A 130 -31.42 28.32 14.06
N THR A 131 -31.28 29.53 14.60
CA THR A 131 -32.13 30.69 14.23
C THR A 131 -31.97 31.06 12.77
N LEU A 132 -30.74 31.10 12.25
CA LEU A 132 -30.52 31.42 10.83
C LEU A 132 -31.09 30.33 9.91
N ALA A 133 -30.96 29.07 10.28
CA ALA A 133 -31.52 27.97 9.49
C ALA A 133 -33.06 27.94 9.51
N GLU A 134 -33.69 28.33 10.63
CA GLU A 134 -35.15 28.52 10.71
C GLU A 134 -35.62 29.65 9.80
N GLU A 135 -34.91 30.78 9.78
CA GLU A 135 -35.28 31.98 9.02
C GLU A 135 -35.00 31.86 7.52
N TYR A 136 -33.80 31.40 7.16
CA TYR A 136 -33.30 31.40 5.78
C TYR A 136 -33.32 30.01 5.11
N GLY A 137 -33.72 28.96 5.84
CA GLY A 137 -33.80 27.60 5.34
C GLY A 137 -32.47 26.87 5.29
N PHE A 138 -32.54 25.54 5.39
CA PHE A 138 -31.39 24.64 5.41
C PHE A 138 -31.46 23.56 4.32
N TYR A 139 -30.31 23.25 3.71
CA TYR A 139 -30.14 22.10 2.81
C TYR A 139 -28.86 21.32 3.16
N GLY A 140 -28.89 19.99 2.96
CA GLY A 140 -27.75 19.09 3.22
C GLY A 140 -26.94 18.74 1.97
N GLU A 141 -25.78 18.10 2.15
CA GLU A 141 -24.80 17.79 1.10
C GLU A 141 -25.35 17.00 -0.10
N TYR A 142 -26.35 16.14 0.09
CA TYR A 142 -26.91 15.30 -0.99
C TYR A 142 -28.19 15.86 -1.61
N SER A 143 -28.32 17.18 -1.60
CA SER A 143 -29.51 17.89 -2.08
C SER A 143 -29.34 18.43 -3.51
N ASP A 144 -28.77 17.61 -4.38
CA ASP A 144 -28.34 17.97 -5.75
C ASP A 144 -29.35 17.57 -6.85
N ASN A 145 -30.45 16.91 -6.50
CA ASN A 145 -31.45 16.50 -7.49
C ASN A 145 -32.89 16.49 -6.91
N PRO A 146 -33.71 17.51 -7.23
CA PRO A 146 -35.12 17.56 -6.85
C PRO A 146 -35.97 16.36 -7.30
N SER A 147 -35.60 15.73 -8.42
CA SER A 147 -36.31 14.57 -8.96
C SER A 147 -35.88 13.24 -8.32
N LYS A 148 -34.79 13.24 -7.54
CA LYS A 148 -34.26 12.05 -6.86
C LYS A 148 -33.75 12.43 -5.46
N PRO A 149 -34.64 12.61 -4.47
CA PRO A 149 -34.26 13.09 -3.14
C PRO A 149 -33.22 12.19 -2.45
N GLY A 150 -32.11 12.81 -2.01
CA GLY A 150 -30.96 12.16 -1.39
C GLY A 150 -31.07 11.97 0.13
N TYR A 151 -32.08 11.25 0.63
CA TYR A 151 -32.31 11.05 2.07
C TYR A 151 -31.11 10.48 2.88
N GLY A 152 -30.17 9.81 2.19
CA GLY A 152 -29.01 9.18 2.82
C GLY A 152 -27.98 10.14 3.42
N GLY A 153 -28.08 11.43 3.07
CA GLY A 153 -27.20 12.52 3.50
C GLY A 153 -27.85 13.91 3.39
N SER A 154 -29.15 14.00 3.67
CA SER A 154 -29.93 15.25 3.56
C SER A 154 -29.93 16.09 4.84
N SER A 155 -29.08 15.74 5.81
CA SER A 155 -28.98 16.36 7.13
C SER A 155 -27.56 16.29 7.63
N GLU A 156 -27.27 17.09 8.66
CA GLU A 156 -25.90 17.28 9.12
C GLU A 156 -25.86 17.25 10.66
N ALA A 157 -24.71 16.86 11.20
CA ALA A 157 -24.44 16.83 12.62
C ALA A 157 -23.14 17.56 12.93
N LEU A 158 -23.12 18.35 14.00
CA LEU A 158 -21.93 19.03 14.49
C LEU A 158 -21.61 18.62 15.93
N ILE A 159 -20.32 18.49 16.24
CA ILE A 159 -19.79 18.56 17.60
C ILE A 159 -19.11 19.91 17.74
N ILE A 160 -19.54 20.68 18.74
CA ILE A 160 -19.10 22.06 18.95
C ILE A 160 -18.49 22.15 20.34
N ALA A 161 -17.21 22.54 20.43
CA ALA A 161 -16.49 22.71 21.67
C ALA A 161 -15.99 24.15 21.83
N ASP A 162 -15.93 24.65 23.06
CA ASP A 162 -15.41 25.98 23.36
C ASP A 162 -14.38 25.96 24.51
N LYS A 163 -13.78 27.12 24.79
CA LYS A 163 -12.81 27.29 25.88
C LYS A 163 -13.43 27.20 27.27
N PHE A 164 -14.76 27.25 27.40
CA PHE A 164 -15.47 27.15 28.67
C PHE A 164 -15.81 25.69 29.02
N GLN A 165 -15.18 24.73 28.32
CA GLN A 165 -15.32 23.29 28.53
C GLN A 165 -16.72 22.76 28.28
N HIS A 166 -17.52 23.46 27.47
CA HIS A 166 -18.79 22.94 26.98
C HIS A 166 -18.59 22.25 25.63
N VAL A 167 -19.17 21.05 25.51
CA VAL A 167 -19.27 20.33 24.23
C VAL A 167 -20.74 20.11 23.93
N TRP A 168 -21.18 20.48 22.74
CA TRP A 168 -22.56 20.33 22.28
C TRP A 168 -22.61 19.48 21.01
N ILE A 169 -23.57 18.56 20.97
CA ILE A 169 -23.96 17.83 19.77
C ILE A 169 -25.14 18.57 19.16
N PHE A 170 -25.11 18.87 17.87
CA PHE A 170 -26.16 19.59 17.15
C PHE A 170 -26.57 18.81 15.90
N HIS A 171 -27.84 18.47 15.76
CA HIS A 171 -28.43 17.84 14.57
C HIS A 171 -29.37 18.80 13.86
N ILE A 172 -29.30 18.84 12.54
CA ILE A 172 -30.14 19.72 11.73
C ILE A 172 -30.60 19.01 10.45
N LEU A 173 -31.85 19.26 10.08
CA LEU A 173 -32.49 18.80 8.83
C LEU A 173 -33.43 19.88 8.30
N THR A 174 -33.82 19.78 7.04
CA THR A 174 -34.78 20.71 6.43
C THR A 174 -36.17 20.56 7.05
N GLY A 175 -36.87 21.68 7.22
CA GLY A 175 -38.24 21.71 7.71
C GLY A 175 -39.29 21.27 6.68
N ALA A 176 -40.56 21.51 7.02
CA ALA A 176 -41.70 21.18 6.16
C ALA A 176 -41.62 21.91 4.81
N HIS A 177 -42.15 21.27 3.76
CA HIS A 177 -42.29 21.89 2.42
C HIS A 177 -40.98 22.44 1.83
N ASN A 178 -39.87 21.73 2.03
CA ASN A 178 -38.55 22.13 1.50
C ASN A 178 -38.12 23.52 2.02
N SER A 179 -38.46 23.90 3.26
CA SER A 179 -38.22 25.25 3.78
C SER A 179 -37.93 25.25 5.28
N GLY A 180 -37.15 26.23 5.73
CA GLY A 180 -36.76 26.35 7.13
C GLY A 180 -35.90 25.16 7.58
N ALA A 181 -35.82 24.96 8.89
CA ALA A 181 -35.09 23.86 9.50
C ALA A 181 -35.84 23.25 10.69
N VAL A 182 -35.49 22.02 11.01
CA VAL A 182 -35.70 21.42 12.33
C VAL A 182 -34.32 21.06 12.87
N TRP A 183 -34.07 21.39 14.13
CA TRP A 183 -32.80 21.08 14.76
C TRP A 183 -32.97 20.74 16.24
N ALA A 184 -32.03 19.97 16.77
CA ALA A 184 -31.92 19.66 18.18
C ALA A 184 -30.46 19.61 18.60
N ALA A 185 -30.18 20.02 19.83
CA ALA A 185 -28.86 20.05 20.40
C ALA A 185 -28.87 19.57 21.85
N GLN A 186 -27.82 18.83 22.22
CA GLN A 186 -27.61 18.30 23.55
C GLN A 186 -26.18 18.59 24.03
N ARG A 187 -26.05 19.10 25.25
CA ARG A 187 -24.76 19.24 25.92
C ARG A 187 -24.24 17.86 26.31
N LEU A 188 -22.99 17.57 25.97
CA LEU A 188 -22.25 16.40 26.44
C LEU A 188 -21.85 16.63 27.90
N GLY A 189 -22.01 15.61 28.76
CA GLY A 189 -21.55 15.68 30.14
C GLY A 189 -20.02 15.85 30.22
N ASP A 190 -19.54 16.54 31.25
CA ASP A 190 -18.13 16.95 31.36
C ASP A 190 -17.14 15.77 31.47
N ASP A 191 -17.60 14.60 31.93
CA ASP A 191 -16.82 13.36 32.03
C ASP A 191 -17.17 12.32 30.95
N GLN A 192 -17.87 12.76 29.89
CA GLN A 192 -18.41 11.88 28.86
C GLN A 192 -17.65 11.99 27.53
N PHE A 193 -17.67 10.90 26.78
CA PHE A 193 -17.17 10.77 25.41
C PHE A 193 -18.30 10.37 24.48
N THR A 194 -18.34 10.95 23.28
CA THR A 194 -19.31 10.61 22.23
C THR A 194 -18.63 10.51 20.88
N ILE A 195 -19.29 9.84 19.95
CA ILE A 195 -18.96 9.83 18.53
C ILE A 195 -20.25 9.99 17.75
N VAL A 196 -20.21 10.83 16.72
CA VAL A 196 -21.32 10.96 15.75
C VAL A 196 -20.85 10.39 14.42
N PRO A 197 -21.23 9.15 14.07
CA PRO A 197 -21.04 8.66 12.71
C PRO A 197 -22.13 9.26 11.81
N ASN A 198 -22.32 8.70 10.60
CA ASN A 198 -23.28 9.22 9.61
C ASN A 198 -24.76 8.92 9.96
N THR A 199 -25.18 9.23 11.20
CA THR A 199 -26.51 9.01 11.78
C THR A 199 -26.76 9.93 12.98
N PHE A 200 -28.01 10.32 13.23
CA PHE A 200 -28.37 11.09 14.41
C PHE A 200 -28.25 10.27 15.68
N VAL A 201 -27.52 10.77 16.68
CA VAL A 201 -27.35 10.14 18.00
C VAL A 201 -28.23 10.71 19.13
N ILE A 202 -28.84 11.89 18.94
CA ILE A 202 -29.69 12.56 19.94
C ILE A 202 -31.04 11.86 19.95
N ARG A 203 -31.40 11.30 21.10
CA ARG A 203 -32.64 10.53 21.30
C ARG A 203 -33.67 11.39 22.04
N THR A 204 -33.66 11.31 23.35
CA THR A 204 -34.61 12.01 24.22
C THR A 204 -34.27 13.49 24.31
N LEU A 205 -35.28 14.34 24.29
CA LEU A 205 -35.15 15.80 24.49
C LEU A 205 -35.88 16.23 25.75
N ASN A 206 -35.13 16.71 26.76
CA ASN A 206 -35.73 17.37 27.91
C ASN A 206 -35.69 18.90 27.75
N LEU A 207 -36.64 19.45 26.99
CA LEU A 207 -36.68 20.89 26.69
C LEU A 207 -37.01 21.79 27.90
N THR A 208 -37.36 21.20 29.05
CA THR A 208 -37.45 21.96 30.32
C THR A 208 -36.06 22.27 30.90
N ASP A 209 -35.06 21.49 30.53
CA ASP A 209 -33.66 21.68 30.90
C ASP A 209 -32.91 22.40 29.77
N SER A 210 -33.16 23.71 29.67
CA SER A 210 -32.50 24.57 28.66
C SER A 210 -30.99 24.72 28.83
N ALA A 211 -30.41 24.22 29.95
CA ALA A 211 -28.97 24.21 30.16
C ALA A 211 -28.29 23.06 29.40
N ASN A 212 -29.00 21.95 29.17
CA ASN A 212 -28.46 20.79 28.49
C ASN A 212 -29.17 20.44 27.17
N TYR A 213 -30.34 21.02 26.88
CA TYR A 213 -31.10 20.76 25.67
C TYR A 213 -31.57 22.05 25.01
N LEU A 214 -31.38 22.12 23.69
CA LEU A 214 -31.89 23.19 22.83
C LEU A 214 -32.53 22.55 21.59
N ALA A 215 -33.60 23.13 21.06
CA ALA A 215 -34.21 22.64 19.83
C ALA A 215 -34.99 23.75 19.13
N SER A 216 -35.28 23.51 17.85
CA SER A 216 -36.18 24.37 17.07
C SER A 216 -37.59 24.38 17.64
N SER A 217 -38.26 25.53 17.54
CA SER A 217 -39.62 25.70 18.07
C SER A 217 -40.64 24.71 17.48
N ASN A 218 -40.41 24.24 16.26
CA ASN A 218 -41.26 23.28 15.54
C ASN A 218 -40.92 21.79 15.80
N VAL A 219 -39.90 21.46 16.62
CA VAL A 219 -39.32 20.11 16.74
C VAL A 219 -40.33 19.01 17.08
N HIS A 220 -41.33 19.29 17.91
CA HIS A 220 -42.39 18.33 18.22
C HIS A 220 -43.54 18.40 17.21
N SER A 221 -44.02 19.62 16.94
CA SER A 221 -45.20 19.85 16.09
C SER A 221 -45.04 19.27 14.68
N PHE A 222 -43.84 19.35 14.10
CA PHE A 222 -43.59 18.83 12.76
C PHE A 222 -43.61 17.30 12.73
N ALA A 223 -42.91 16.63 13.65
CA ALA A 223 -42.94 15.17 13.77
C ALA A 223 -44.36 14.62 13.99
N TYR A 224 -45.15 15.30 14.82
CA TYR A 224 -46.55 14.90 15.07
C TYR A 224 -47.42 15.09 13.82
N ALA A 225 -47.28 16.20 13.10
CA ALA A 225 -48.00 16.44 11.86
C ALA A 225 -47.69 15.40 10.77
N GLN A 226 -46.47 14.85 10.76
CA GLN A 226 -46.06 13.79 9.83
C GLN A 226 -46.41 12.37 10.34
N GLY A 227 -46.93 12.22 11.56
CA GLY A 227 -47.17 10.92 12.18
C GLY A 227 -45.90 10.13 12.49
N TRP A 228 -44.74 10.81 12.60
CA TRP A 228 -43.46 10.16 12.91
C TRP A 228 -43.22 9.98 14.41
N ALA A 229 -43.96 10.72 15.24
CA ALA A 229 -44.01 10.59 16.69
C ALA A 229 -45.45 10.81 17.16
N SER A 230 -45.74 10.44 18.41
CA SER A 230 -47.03 10.68 19.06
C SER A 230 -46.84 11.54 20.31
N PRO A 231 -47.75 12.49 20.62
CA PRO A 231 -47.72 13.20 21.90
C PRO A 231 -48.05 12.30 23.10
N SER A 232 -48.55 11.08 22.87
CA SER A 232 -48.80 10.09 23.93
C SER A 232 -47.56 9.29 24.35
N GLU A 233 -46.48 9.36 23.57
CA GLU A 233 -45.26 8.58 23.78
C GLU A 233 -44.07 9.51 24.07
N PRO A 234 -43.03 9.03 24.79
CA PRO A 234 -41.79 9.76 24.91
C PRO A 234 -41.19 10.11 23.55
N PHE A 235 -40.82 11.38 23.37
CA PHE A 235 -40.25 11.86 22.11
C PHE A 235 -38.80 11.40 21.94
N ASP A 236 -38.51 10.67 20.86
CA ASP A 236 -37.16 10.30 20.39
C ASP A 236 -36.88 10.99 19.04
N PHE A 237 -35.95 11.94 19.04
CA PHE A 237 -35.58 12.74 17.88
C PHE A 237 -35.03 11.88 16.72
N THR A 238 -34.11 10.95 16.98
CA THR A 238 -33.58 10.06 15.95
C THR A 238 -34.68 9.16 15.38
N ALA A 239 -35.58 8.63 16.21
CA ALA A 239 -36.69 7.81 15.71
C ALA A 239 -37.67 8.62 14.86
N ALA A 240 -37.96 9.86 15.28
CA ALA A 240 -38.86 10.77 14.58
C ALA A 240 -38.28 11.22 13.24
N TYR A 241 -37.00 11.58 13.17
CA TYR A 241 -36.42 12.29 12.02
C TYR A 241 -35.35 11.53 11.24
N GLY A 242 -34.68 10.56 11.84
CA GLY A 242 -33.63 9.78 11.19
C GLY A 242 -34.16 8.89 10.07
N PHE A 243 -33.42 8.80 8.97
CA PHE A 243 -33.77 7.94 7.83
C PHE A 243 -32.91 6.68 7.77
N ALA A 244 -33.56 5.55 7.52
CA ALA A 244 -32.92 4.27 7.23
C ALA A 244 -33.67 3.60 6.08
N ALA A 245 -32.99 3.41 4.95
CA ALA A 245 -33.56 2.69 3.82
C ALA A 245 -33.69 1.19 4.16
N PRO A 246 -34.76 0.52 3.68
CA PRO A 246 -34.90 -0.94 3.79
C PRO A 246 -33.66 -1.66 3.25
N ALA A 247 -33.21 -2.71 3.93
CA ALA A 247 -32.02 -3.50 3.56
C ALA A 247 -30.71 -2.69 3.39
N SER A 248 -30.63 -1.48 3.95
CA SER A 248 -29.38 -0.71 3.93
C SER A 248 -28.35 -1.30 4.90
N ASN A 249 -27.07 -1.17 4.54
CA ASN A 249 -25.96 -1.50 5.44
C ASN A 249 -25.73 -0.45 6.54
N LYS A 250 -26.59 0.59 6.63
CA LYS A 250 -26.47 1.70 7.58
C LYS A 250 -26.28 1.23 9.04
N PRO A 251 -26.95 0.16 9.53
CA PRO A 251 -26.74 -0.30 10.90
C PRO A 251 -25.29 -0.61 11.23
N LEU A 252 -24.57 -1.30 10.35
CA LEU A 252 -23.15 -1.63 10.58
C LEU A 252 -22.22 -0.52 10.06
N TYR A 253 -22.60 0.20 8.98
CA TYR A 253 -21.82 1.32 8.43
C TYR A 253 -21.55 2.44 9.45
N GLY A 254 -22.55 2.79 10.26
CA GLY A 254 -22.41 3.74 11.36
C GLY A 254 -22.14 3.05 12.70
N GLY A 255 -22.91 1.99 13.00
CA GLY A 255 -22.88 1.31 14.28
C GLY A 255 -21.54 0.66 14.60
N ARG A 256 -20.84 0.07 13.62
CA ARG A 256 -19.54 -0.55 13.89
C ARG A 256 -18.46 0.48 14.22
N ARG A 257 -18.51 1.67 13.63
CA ARG A 257 -17.63 2.78 14.00
C ARG A 257 -17.94 3.31 15.40
N MET A 258 -19.22 3.40 15.73
CA MET A 258 -19.68 3.81 17.06
C MET A 258 -19.21 2.84 18.13
N TRP A 259 -19.48 1.54 17.93
CA TRP A 259 -18.98 0.47 18.78
C TRP A 259 -17.48 0.55 18.96
N ARG A 260 -16.72 0.63 17.84
CA ARG A 260 -15.27 0.59 17.91
C ARG A 260 -14.68 1.78 18.67
N ALA A 261 -15.22 2.98 18.47
CA ALA A 261 -14.77 4.16 19.21
C ALA A 261 -15.02 4.00 20.73
N TYR A 262 -16.16 3.42 21.13
CA TYR A 262 -16.43 3.11 22.53
C TYR A 262 -15.55 1.97 23.06
N ASP A 263 -15.34 0.90 22.31
CA ASP A 263 -14.45 -0.21 22.66
C ASP A 263 -13.00 0.26 22.90
N VAL A 264 -12.54 1.30 22.20
CA VAL A 264 -11.22 1.90 22.41
C VAL A 264 -11.10 2.67 23.74
N VAL A 265 -12.17 3.31 24.22
CA VAL A 265 -12.12 4.21 25.40
C VAL A 265 -12.79 3.65 26.65
N VAL A 266 -13.70 2.70 26.50
CA VAL A 266 -14.46 2.03 27.58
C VAL A 266 -14.70 0.54 27.25
N PRO A 267 -13.64 -0.26 27.01
CA PRO A 267 -13.79 -1.69 26.77
C PRO A 267 -14.49 -2.42 27.93
N SER A 268 -14.43 -1.87 29.16
CA SER A 268 -15.10 -2.41 30.34
C SER A 268 -16.62 -2.54 30.20
N LEU A 269 -17.25 -1.75 29.32
CA LEU A 269 -18.69 -1.76 29.10
C LEU A 269 -19.16 -2.99 28.30
N GLY A 270 -18.26 -3.66 27.57
CA GLY A 270 -18.57 -4.89 26.84
C GLY A 270 -19.71 -4.73 25.83
N LEU A 271 -19.75 -3.61 25.10
CA LEU A 271 -20.80 -3.35 24.11
C LEU A 271 -20.78 -4.40 23.00
N ASP A 272 -21.97 -4.90 22.65
CA ASP A 272 -22.15 -5.88 21.58
C ASP A 272 -21.83 -5.24 20.21
N PRO A 273 -20.85 -5.76 19.44
CA PRO A 273 -20.50 -5.24 18.12
C PRO A 273 -21.52 -5.52 17.01
N ASP A 274 -22.44 -6.48 17.21
CA ASP A 274 -23.30 -7.00 16.15
C ASP A 274 -24.70 -6.37 16.14
N VAL A 275 -25.10 -5.66 17.20
CA VAL A 275 -26.42 -4.99 17.26
C VAL A 275 -26.58 -3.86 16.25
N GLY A 276 -25.49 -3.26 15.78
CA GLY A 276 -25.51 -2.13 14.84
C GLY A 276 -26.25 -0.90 15.39
N PHE A 277 -26.31 0.18 14.61
CA PHE A 277 -27.06 1.38 14.94
C PHE A 277 -28.45 1.39 14.30
N HIS A 278 -29.52 1.53 15.09
CA HIS A 278 -30.89 1.56 14.57
C HIS A 278 -31.59 2.88 14.86
N ALA A 279 -32.08 3.58 13.83
CA ALA A 279 -32.74 4.87 14.03
C ALA A 279 -34.01 4.79 14.91
N ARG A 280 -34.76 3.68 14.87
CA ARG A 280 -36.03 3.54 15.63
C ARG A 280 -35.88 2.90 17.00
N VAL A 281 -34.80 2.15 17.22
CA VAL A 281 -34.57 1.38 18.44
C VAL A 281 -33.21 1.78 18.99
N PRO A 282 -33.11 2.29 20.22
CA PRO A 282 -31.82 2.58 20.83
C PRO A 282 -30.99 1.30 20.99
N THR A 283 -29.78 1.27 20.43
CA THR A 283 -28.85 0.14 20.54
C THR A 283 -27.56 0.51 21.26
N TYR A 284 -26.96 1.65 20.91
CA TYR A 284 -25.80 2.23 21.61
C TYR A 284 -26.18 3.53 22.34
N PRO A 285 -25.52 3.84 23.48
CA PRO A 285 -25.74 5.10 24.19
C PRO A 285 -25.19 6.30 23.39
N LEU A 286 -25.77 7.49 23.62
CA LEU A 286 -25.27 8.73 23.01
C LEU A 286 -23.85 9.05 23.45
N SER A 287 -23.53 8.80 24.71
CA SER A 287 -22.20 8.98 25.28
C SER A 287 -21.89 7.94 26.34
N VAL A 288 -20.60 7.81 26.65
CA VAL A 288 -20.08 6.91 27.68
C VAL A 288 -19.03 7.62 28.50
N LYS A 289 -18.86 7.23 29.76
CA LYS A 289 -17.71 7.63 30.57
C LYS A 289 -16.50 6.78 30.19
N PRO A 290 -15.40 7.36 29.69
CA PRO A 290 -14.18 6.59 29.42
C PRO A 290 -13.61 5.93 30.69
N ASP A 291 -12.96 4.77 30.54
CA ASP A 291 -12.28 4.09 31.65
C ASP A 291 -11.07 4.89 32.16
N THR A 292 -10.43 5.66 31.27
CA THR A 292 -9.30 6.53 31.56
C THR A 292 -9.40 7.86 30.80
N LEU A 293 -8.69 8.89 31.25
CA LEU A 293 -8.69 10.20 30.59
C LEU A 293 -8.23 10.09 29.13
N VAL A 294 -8.95 10.78 28.24
CA VAL A 294 -8.71 10.76 26.79
C VAL A 294 -7.73 11.86 26.40
N SER A 295 -6.72 11.50 25.60
CA SER A 295 -5.74 12.44 25.05
C SER A 295 -6.02 12.73 23.57
N PRO A 296 -5.47 13.80 22.96
CA PRO A 296 -5.52 13.98 21.51
C PRO A 296 -5.00 12.77 20.73
N ALA A 297 -3.97 12.09 21.25
CA ALA A 297 -3.43 10.86 20.64
C ALA A 297 -4.43 9.69 20.67
N THR A 298 -5.32 9.63 21.66
CA THR A 298 -6.41 8.65 21.71
C THR A 298 -7.41 8.90 20.58
N ILE A 299 -7.75 10.16 20.29
CA ILE A 299 -8.65 10.50 19.17
C ILE A 299 -7.98 10.21 17.83
N VAL A 300 -6.69 10.55 17.68
CA VAL A 300 -5.90 10.17 16.49
C VAL A 300 -5.93 8.66 16.28
N ARG A 301 -5.76 7.85 17.34
CA ARG A 301 -5.87 6.39 17.27
C ARG A 301 -7.24 5.93 16.76
N ILE A 302 -8.33 6.54 17.22
CA ILE A 302 -9.69 6.23 16.74
C ILE A 302 -9.81 6.56 15.25
N PHE A 303 -9.32 7.73 14.80
CA PHE A 303 -9.37 8.12 13.39
C PHE A 303 -8.47 7.28 12.48
N SER A 304 -7.40 6.69 13.01
CA SER A 304 -6.53 5.75 12.30
C SER A 304 -7.01 4.29 12.33
N ASP A 305 -8.18 3.99 12.91
CA ASP A 305 -8.64 2.61 13.14
C ASP A 305 -9.37 2.01 11.90
N TYR A 306 -9.03 0.75 11.62
CA TYR A 306 -9.63 -0.11 10.59
C TYR A 306 -10.01 -1.49 11.16
N TYR A 307 -10.41 -1.49 12.44
CA TYR A 307 -10.84 -2.63 13.24
C TYR A 307 -9.74 -3.64 13.59
N GLN A 308 -8.48 -3.21 13.57
CA GLN A 308 -7.35 -4.07 13.87
C GLN A 308 -7.47 -4.73 15.24
N ASN A 309 -7.03 -5.99 15.32
CA ASN A 309 -7.11 -6.84 16.52
C ASN A 309 -8.55 -7.14 16.99
N THR A 310 -9.52 -7.17 16.06
CA THR A 310 -10.90 -7.60 16.34
C THR A 310 -11.33 -8.66 15.32
N SER A 311 -12.50 -9.27 15.50
CA SER A 311 -13.11 -10.16 14.50
C SER A 311 -13.47 -9.46 13.18
N TYR A 312 -13.43 -8.12 13.13
CA TYR A 312 -13.76 -7.30 11.97
C TYR A 312 -12.55 -6.65 11.31
N ASP A 313 -11.34 -7.07 11.70
CA ASP A 313 -10.07 -6.56 11.18
C ASP A 313 -10.00 -6.66 9.65
N LEU A 314 -9.96 -5.51 9.00
CA LEU A 314 -9.97 -5.42 7.54
C LEU A 314 -8.66 -5.91 6.90
N THR A 315 -7.60 -6.12 7.68
CA THR A 315 -6.34 -6.71 7.19
C THR A 315 -6.41 -8.23 7.08
N LYS A 316 -7.54 -8.86 7.46
CA LYS A 316 -7.72 -10.31 7.47
C LYS A 316 -8.66 -10.81 6.37
N GLY A 317 -8.50 -12.09 6.05
CA GLY A 317 -9.34 -12.83 5.11
C GLY A 317 -9.08 -12.50 3.64
N MET A 318 -9.76 -13.23 2.76
CA MET A 318 -9.56 -13.16 1.31
C MET A 318 -9.74 -11.74 0.74
N ALA A 319 -10.64 -10.95 1.32
CA ALA A 319 -10.89 -9.58 0.86
C ALA A 319 -9.72 -8.61 1.10
N ALA A 320 -8.76 -8.96 1.98
CA ALA A 320 -7.55 -8.18 2.21
C ALA A 320 -6.43 -8.48 1.20
N GLY A 321 -6.67 -9.45 0.30
CA GLY A 321 -5.68 -9.89 -0.69
C GLY A 321 -4.45 -10.56 -0.06
N PRO A 322 -3.42 -10.84 -0.88
CA PRO A 322 -2.22 -11.53 -0.41
C PRO A 322 -1.36 -10.69 0.56
N PHE A 323 -1.57 -9.37 0.62
CA PHE A 323 -0.71 -8.45 1.38
C PHE A 323 -1.44 -7.73 2.51
N HIS A 324 -2.62 -8.24 2.93
CA HIS A 324 -3.35 -7.78 4.11
C HIS A 324 -3.79 -6.30 4.06
N ASP A 325 -4.18 -5.81 2.89
CA ASP A 325 -4.63 -4.44 2.69
C ASP A 325 -6.08 -4.22 3.21
N PRO A 326 -6.32 -3.26 4.13
CA PRO A 326 -7.65 -2.98 4.65
C PRO A 326 -8.55 -2.18 3.69
N ALA A 327 -8.04 -1.71 2.55
CA ALA A 327 -8.81 -0.90 1.62
C ALA A 327 -10.00 -1.68 1.01
N ARG A 328 -11.19 -1.05 0.99
CA ARG A 328 -12.43 -1.57 0.40
C ARG A 328 -13.09 -0.52 -0.49
N TYR A 329 -13.07 -0.74 -1.82
CA TYR A 329 -13.64 0.20 -2.80
C TYR A 329 -15.18 0.08 -2.89
N SER A 330 -15.90 1.14 -3.23
CA SER A 330 -17.28 1.34 -2.73
C SER A 330 -18.40 0.45 -3.33
N TYR A 331 -18.13 -0.45 -4.29
CA TYR A 331 -19.13 -1.39 -4.81
C TYR A 331 -18.51 -2.51 -5.64
N ALA A 332 -19.21 -3.65 -5.72
CA ALA A 332 -18.95 -4.73 -6.67
C ALA A 332 -20.02 -4.70 -7.79
N LYS A 333 -19.61 -4.86 -9.05
CA LYS A 333 -20.55 -4.83 -10.19
C LYS A 333 -21.36 -6.12 -10.26
N GLY A 334 -22.68 -6.00 -10.41
CA GLY A 334 -23.56 -7.14 -10.66
C GLY A 334 -23.94 -7.98 -9.44
N VAL A 335 -23.53 -7.60 -8.22
CA VAL A 335 -23.85 -8.31 -6.98
C VAL A 335 -24.30 -7.35 -5.89
N GLN A 336 -25.24 -7.77 -5.05
CA GLN A 336 -25.69 -7.02 -3.88
C GLN A 336 -24.85 -7.41 -2.66
N GLY A 337 -24.27 -6.43 -1.99
CA GLY A 337 -23.48 -6.63 -0.78
C GLY A 337 -22.82 -5.34 -0.32
N ALA A 338 -22.19 -5.38 0.85
CA ALA A 338 -21.39 -4.28 1.37
C ALA A 338 -20.26 -4.82 2.26
N TRP A 339 -19.16 -4.10 2.29
CA TRP A 339 -18.11 -4.28 3.28
C TRP A 339 -18.32 -3.36 4.48
N GLU A 340 -17.66 -3.70 5.58
CA GLU A 340 -17.54 -2.81 6.72
C GLU A 340 -16.84 -1.51 6.33
N ARG A 341 -17.36 -0.40 6.84
CA ARG A 341 -16.79 0.93 6.58
C ARG A 341 -15.94 1.34 7.79
N SER A 342 -14.63 1.18 7.68
CA SER A 342 -13.65 1.64 8.67
C SER A 342 -13.74 3.15 8.95
N ILE A 343 -13.08 3.57 10.04
CA ILE A 343 -12.92 4.98 10.39
C ILE A 343 -11.84 5.58 9.48
N SER A 344 -10.65 4.97 9.44
CA SER A 344 -9.59 5.28 8.48
C SER A 344 -9.84 4.57 7.15
N ILE A 345 -9.98 5.30 6.04
CA ILE A 345 -10.31 4.74 4.72
C ILE A 345 -9.60 5.49 3.59
N HIS A 346 -9.27 4.79 2.50
CA HIS A 346 -8.52 5.28 1.32
C HIS A 346 -8.99 6.63 0.73
N ARG A 347 -10.27 6.97 0.89
CA ARG A 347 -10.87 8.20 0.32
C ARG A 347 -10.86 9.40 1.27
N MET A 348 -10.22 9.29 2.44
CA MET A 348 -10.14 10.38 3.40
C MET A 348 -9.24 11.50 2.85
N VAL A 349 -9.74 12.74 2.88
CA VAL A 349 -9.04 13.91 2.34
C VAL A 349 -8.09 14.51 3.37
N HIS A 350 -8.55 14.56 4.62
CA HIS A 350 -7.88 15.12 5.77
C HIS A 350 -8.56 14.61 7.04
N SER A 351 -7.91 14.79 8.19
CA SER A 351 -8.47 14.56 9.52
C SER A 351 -7.92 15.57 10.50
N PHE A 352 -8.69 15.93 11.53
CA PHE A 352 -8.18 16.80 12.57
C PHE A 352 -8.75 16.49 13.94
N VAL A 353 -8.00 16.91 14.98
CA VAL A 353 -8.45 16.95 16.38
C VAL A 353 -8.31 18.40 16.84
N LEU A 354 -9.44 19.03 17.18
CA LEU A 354 -9.45 20.40 17.69
C LEU A 354 -9.45 20.39 19.21
N GLN A 355 -8.45 21.03 19.79
CA GLN A 355 -8.25 21.10 21.22
C GLN A 355 -8.49 22.53 21.71
N THR A 356 -9.38 22.70 22.68
CA THR A 356 -9.61 23.95 23.40
C THR A 356 -8.97 23.85 24.78
N ARG A 357 -8.37 24.96 25.26
CA ARG A 357 -7.61 24.97 26.52
C ARG A 357 -7.95 26.22 27.34
N PRO A 358 -8.75 26.09 28.42
CA PRO A 358 -9.29 27.22 29.19
C PRO A 358 -8.23 28.10 29.86
N ASN A 359 -7.11 27.50 30.28
CA ASN A 359 -6.10 28.16 31.11
C ASN A 359 -4.95 28.75 30.29
N MET A 360 -5.21 29.12 29.04
CA MET A 360 -4.24 29.67 28.11
C MET A 360 -4.84 30.85 27.34
N ALA A 361 -3.99 31.78 26.89
CA ALA A 361 -4.43 32.87 26.04
C ALA A 361 -5.03 32.32 24.74
N ASP A 362 -6.13 32.90 24.27
CA ASP A 362 -6.95 32.34 23.18
C ASP A 362 -6.13 31.97 21.94
N ALA A 363 -5.27 32.87 21.47
CA ALA A 363 -4.44 32.69 20.28
C ALA A 363 -3.49 31.48 20.34
N ILE A 364 -3.17 30.97 21.54
CA ILE A 364 -2.33 29.79 21.72
C ILE A 364 -3.08 28.63 22.38
N GLY A 365 -4.22 28.87 23.02
CA GLY A 365 -5.02 27.84 23.69
C GLY A 365 -5.68 26.88 22.71
N GLY A 366 -6.13 27.37 21.55
CA GLY A 366 -6.68 26.55 20.48
C GLY A 366 -5.58 25.87 19.66
N VAL A 367 -5.59 24.54 19.59
CA VAL A 367 -4.68 23.76 18.74
C VAL A 367 -5.48 22.79 17.88
N ALA A 368 -5.31 22.88 16.57
CA ALA A 368 -5.73 21.87 15.62
C ALA A 368 -4.57 20.91 15.34
N TRP A 369 -4.73 19.65 15.70
CA TRP A 369 -3.88 18.57 15.21
C TRP A 369 -4.42 18.16 13.85
N TYR A 370 -3.76 18.53 12.74
CA TYR A 370 -4.29 18.39 11.38
C TYR A 370 -3.43 17.44 10.55
N ALA A 371 -4.06 16.45 9.93
CA ALA A 371 -3.45 15.51 9.00
C ALA A 371 -4.08 15.60 7.61
N GLN A 372 -3.26 15.50 6.58
CA GLN A 372 -3.68 15.43 5.18
C GLN A 372 -3.66 13.98 4.71
N GLY A 373 -4.73 13.52 4.06
CA GLY A 373 -4.87 12.13 3.60
C GLY A 373 -5.42 11.17 4.66
N VAL A 374 -5.02 9.91 4.55
CA VAL A 374 -5.51 8.80 5.40
C VAL A 374 -4.83 8.83 6.77
N PRO A 375 -5.56 8.93 7.90
CA PRO A 375 -4.97 9.03 9.24
C PRO A 375 -4.14 7.82 9.67
N ALA A 376 -4.42 6.63 9.13
CA ALA A 376 -3.58 5.46 9.33
C ALA A 376 -2.19 5.61 8.66
N ASP A 377 -1.97 6.60 7.80
CA ASP A 377 -0.75 6.71 6.99
C ASP A 377 -0.09 8.10 7.11
N SER A 378 -0.77 9.05 7.77
CA SER A 378 -0.43 10.48 7.72
C SER A 378 -0.07 11.06 9.08
N VAL A 379 0.81 12.06 9.08
CA VAL A 379 1.23 12.77 10.30
C VAL A 379 0.22 13.85 10.66
N TYR A 380 -0.06 14.00 11.97
CA TYR A 380 -0.84 15.11 12.50
C TYR A 380 0.09 16.26 12.90
N PHE A 381 -0.03 17.39 12.20
CA PHE A 381 0.71 18.62 12.45
C PHE A 381 -0.05 19.54 13.41
N PRO A 382 0.63 20.20 14.36
CA PRO A 382 -0.02 21.19 15.22
C PRO A 382 -0.21 22.50 14.45
N ILE A 383 -1.40 23.07 14.53
CA ILE A 383 -1.74 24.40 14.02
C ILE A 383 -2.40 25.17 15.15
N SER A 384 -1.82 26.30 15.55
CA SER A 384 -2.44 27.19 16.54
C SER A 384 -3.58 27.98 15.89
N CYS A 385 -4.69 28.18 16.60
CA CYS A 385 -5.79 29.00 16.12
C CYS A 385 -5.40 30.47 15.88
N GLY A 386 -4.31 30.94 16.50
CA GLY A 386 -3.75 32.28 16.32
C GLY A 386 -2.73 32.40 15.18
N GLN A 387 -2.35 31.30 14.52
CA GLN A 387 -1.52 31.39 13.32
C GLN A 387 -2.19 32.19 12.22
N THR A 388 -1.39 32.97 11.51
CA THR A 388 -1.81 33.84 10.41
C THR A 388 -1.37 33.31 9.05
N THR A 389 -0.44 32.35 9.01
CA THR A 389 0.08 31.73 7.79
C THR A 389 0.35 30.23 7.96
N LEU A 390 0.30 29.52 6.83
CA LEU A 390 0.77 28.14 6.66
C LEU A 390 1.74 28.09 5.48
N PRO A 391 2.72 27.18 5.48
CA PRO A 391 3.67 27.09 4.38
C PRO A 391 3.00 26.56 3.10
N THR A 392 3.49 27.01 1.94
CA THR A 392 2.93 26.68 0.62
C THR A 392 2.77 25.18 0.40
N VAL A 393 3.74 24.37 0.85
CA VAL A 393 3.73 22.89 0.75
C VAL A 393 2.45 22.25 1.31
N PHE A 394 1.83 22.89 2.31
CA PHE A 394 0.64 22.40 2.98
C PHE A 394 -0.66 22.74 2.23
N ASN A 395 -0.69 23.79 1.40
CA ASN A 395 -1.92 24.33 0.81
C ASN A 395 -1.94 24.34 -0.73
N GLN A 396 -0.87 23.91 -1.40
CA GLN A 396 -0.79 23.96 -2.87
C GLN A 396 -1.33 22.74 -3.62
N ALA A 397 -1.73 21.69 -2.89
CA ALA A 397 -2.09 20.41 -3.49
C ALA A 397 -3.30 20.52 -4.45
N ILE A 398 -3.13 20.08 -5.70
CA ILE A 398 -4.22 19.86 -6.65
C ILE A 398 -4.33 18.37 -6.92
N ARG A 399 -5.45 17.75 -6.57
CA ARG A 399 -5.66 16.28 -6.67
C ARG A 399 -5.44 15.68 -8.06
N SER A 400 -5.65 16.47 -9.12
CA SER A 400 -5.47 16.01 -10.50
C SER A 400 -4.06 16.23 -11.04
N LYS A 401 -3.13 16.79 -10.24
CA LYS A 401 -1.76 17.11 -10.65
C LYS A 401 -0.80 16.63 -9.58
N PHE A 402 -0.04 15.58 -9.88
CA PHE A 402 1.02 15.12 -8.99
C PHE A 402 2.02 16.24 -8.72
N ASP A 403 2.38 16.43 -7.45
CA ASP A 403 3.23 17.53 -7.01
C ASP A 403 4.16 17.05 -5.88
N THR A 404 5.46 17.03 -6.16
CA THR A 404 6.52 16.59 -5.23
C THR A 404 6.87 17.64 -4.18
N GLU A 405 6.25 18.82 -4.21
CA GLU A 405 6.39 19.86 -3.18
C GLU A 405 5.17 19.91 -2.25
N SER A 406 4.17 19.03 -2.45
CA SER A 406 2.93 19.01 -1.67
C SER A 406 2.99 17.99 -0.52
N THR A 407 2.57 18.42 0.68
CA THR A 407 2.39 17.55 1.84
C THR A 407 1.32 16.48 1.59
N TRP A 408 0.19 16.84 0.98
CA TRP A 408 -0.88 15.91 0.66
C TRP A 408 -0.39 14.80 -0.27
N TRP A 409 0.31 15.17 -1.34
CA TRP A 409 0.86 14.20 -2.28
C TRP A 409 1.97 13.34 -1.68
N ALA A 410 2.74 13.86 -0.71
CA ALA A 410 3.73 13.07 0.01
C ALA A 410 3.07 11.88 0.73
N PHE A 411 2.01 12.15 1.51
CA PHE A 411 1.27 11.09 2.20
C PHE A 411 0.52 10.18 1.24
N GLN A 412 -0.19 10.74 0.27
CA GLN A 412 -0.96 9.95 -0.70
C GLN A 412 -0.08 9.05 -1.56
N PHE A 413 1.12 9.51 -1.93
CA PHE A 413 2.08 8.67 -2.64
C PHE A 413 2.47 7.45 -1.79
N THR A 414 2.81 7.65 -0.52
CA THR A 414 3.16 6.53 0.37
C THR A 414 1.99 5.61 0.68
N THR A 415 0.78 6.13 0.87
CA THR A 415 -0.45 5.33 1.02
C THR A 415 -0.68 4.46 -0.22
N ASN A 416 -0.59 5.05 -1.41
CA ASN A 416 -0.77 4.30 -2.66
C ASN A 416 0.31 3.23 -2.85
N TRP A 417 1.57 3.56 -2.52
CA TRP A 417 2.67 2.61 -2.58
C TRP A 417 2.48 1.45 -1.59
N ALA A 418 1.90 1.71 -0.42
CA ALA A 418 1.63 0.69 0.58
C ALA A 418 0.69 -0.41 0.08
N HIS A 419 -0.27 -0.10 -0.81
CA HIS A 419 -1.15 -1.13 -1.39
C HIS A 419 -0.40 -2.25 -2.12
N LEU A 420 0.83 -2.00 -2.60
CA LEU A 420 1.65 -3.02 -3.25
C LEU A 420 2.09 -4.12 -2.29
N ARG A 421 2.35 -3.77 -1.02
CA ARG A 421 2.85 -4.65 0.06
C ARG A 421 2.47 -4.11 1.43
N TYR A 422 1.17 -4.07 1.72
CA TYR A 422 0.64 -3.37 2.90
C TYR A 422 1.20 -3.99 4.20
N ASP A 423 1.34 -5.32 4.24
CA ASP A 423 1.97 -6.07 5.32
C ASP A 423 3.37 -5.59 5.73
N LEU A 424 4.17 -5.05 4.81
CA LEU A 424 5.54 -4.59 5.06
C LEU A 424 5.67 -3.06 4.99
N ILE A 425 5.18 -2.45 3.91
CA ILE A 425 5.33 -1.01 3.67
C ILE A 425 4.52 -0.20 4.69
N HIS A 426 3.32 -0.66 5.07
CA HIS A 426 2.53 0.04 6.08
C HIS A 426 3.23 0.08 7.42
N HIS A 427 3.96 -0.97 7.78
CA HIS A 427 4.74 -0.99 9.02
C HIS A 427 5.79 0.15 9.05
N GLU A 428 6.53 0.34 7.95
CA GLU A 428 7.49 1.45 7.82
C GLU A 428 6.79 2.82 7.93
N ILE A 429 5.63 2.97 7.29
CA ILE A 429 4.80 4.18 7.39
C ILE A 429 4.35 4.43 8.83
N GLN A 430 3.88 3.40 9.54
CA GLN A 430 3.48 3.50 10.94
C GLN A 430 4.63 4.00 11.82
N VAL A 431 5.84 3.47 11.63
CA VAL A 431 7.04 3.88 12.37
C VAL A 431 7.33 5.37 12.15
N GLN A 432 7.36 5.83 10.89
CA GLN A 432 7.60 7.25 10.59
C GLN A 432 6.46 8.14 11.11
N ARG A 433 5.20 7.71 10.97
CA ARG A 433 4.03 8.44 11.48
C ARG A 433 4.12 8.65 12.98
N ILE A 434 4.42 7.60 13.76
CA ILE A 434 4.53 7.66 15.21
C ILE A 434 5.68 8.59 15.63
N LYS A 435 6.83 8.50 14.95
CA LYS A 435 7.98 9.39 15.17
C LYS A 435 7.59 10.86 15.01
N TYR A 436 7.07 11.26 13.84
CA TYR A 436 6.75 12.67 13.59
C TYR A 436 5.55 13.17 14.39
N THR A 437 4.55 12.33 14.66
CA THR A 437 3.44 12.70 15.55
C THR A 437 3.91 12.90 16.99
N THR A 438 4.96 12.20 17.43
CA THR A 438 5.58 12.41 18.75
C THR A 438 6.39 13.70 18.78
N LEU A 439 7.22 13.95 17.76
CA LEU A 439 7.97 15.20 17.60
C LEU A 439 7.03 16.43 17.55
N ALA A 440 5.88 16.31 16.88
CA ALA A 440 4.85 17.36 16.85
C ALA A 440 4.35 17.72 18.26
N ARG A 441 4.12 16.72 19.12
CA ARG A 441 3.70 16.96 20.52
C ARG A 441 4.82 17.58 21.36
N GLU A 442 6.04 17.09 21.20
CA GLU A 442 7.20 17.66 21.89
C GLU A 442 7.45 19.12 21.46
N LEU A 443 7.26 19.43 20.19
CA LEU A 443 7.33 20.79 19.65
C LEU A 443 6.26 21.70 20.29
N GLN A 444 5.02 21.23 20.38
CA GLN A 444 3.94 21.97 21.04
C GLN A 444 4.24 22.22 22.52
N GLN A 445 4.73 21.21 23.25
CA GLN A 445 5.08 21.36 24.67
C GLN A 445 6.28 22.32 24.89
N SER A 446 7.30 22.22 24.04
CA SER A 446 8.53 23.01 24.17
C SER A 446 8.35 24.48 23.77
N THR A 447 7.57 24.78 22.73
CA THR A 447 7.21 26.15 22.35
C THR A 447 6.40 26.82 23.46
N GLU A 448 5.44 26.13 24.06
CA GLU A 448 4.68 26.64 25.21
C GLU A 448 5.50 26.82 26.48
N ALA A 449 6.42 25.90 26.77
CA ALA A 449 7.37 26.06 27.86
C ALA A 449 8.27 27.28 27.63
N THR A 450 8.67 27.53 26.38
CA THR A 450 9.47 28.70 25.98
C THR A 450 8.71 30.01 26.14
N CYS A 451 7.45 30.05 25.69
CA CYS A 451 6.60 31.23 25.88
C CYS A 451 6.45 31.58 27.37
N ARG A 452 6.23 30.57 28.22
CA ARG A 452 6.12 30.75 29.68
C ARG A 452 7.44 31.17 30.32
N SER A 453 8.54 30.50 30.01
CA SER A 453 9.85 30.77 30.65
C SER A 453 10.42 32.13 30.28
N ARG A 454 10.13 32.63 29.08
CA ARG A 454 10.54 33.96 28.61
C ARG A 454 9.52 35.05 28.90
N ASN A 455 8.37 34.72 29.49
CA ASN A 455 7.26 35.63 29.74
C ASN A 455 6.87 36.46 28.50
N LEU A 456 6.76 35.77 27.35
CA LEU A 456 6.46 36.42 26.07
C LEU A 456 5.06 37.03 26.08
N SER A 457 4.88 38.13 25.34
CA SER A 457 3.55 38.62 25.01
C SER A 457 2.79 37.59 24.17
N THR A 458 1.46 37.67 24.14
CA THR A 458 0.65 36.75 23.31
C THR A 458 1.06 36.81 21.84
N SER A 459 1.31 38.01 21.30
CA SER A 459 1.77 38.17 19.90
C SER A 459 3.14 37.55 19.65
N ASP A 460 4.09 37.72 20.58
CA ASP A 460 5.43 37.13 20.43
C ASP A 460 5.39 35.60 20.55
N CYS A 461 4.51 35.08 21.42
CA CYS A 461 4.30 33.64 21.53
C CYS A 461 3.65 33.05 20.27
N VAL A 462 2.65 33.73 19.69
CA VAL A 462 2.05 33.33 18.41
C VAL A 462 3.09 33.33 17.30
N ALA A 463 3.93 34.36 17.20
CA ALA A 463 5.01 34.41 16.20
C ALA A 463 6.02 33.27 16.38
N LEU A 464 6.39 32.94 17.62
CA LEU A 464 7.26 31.80 17.93
C LEU A 464 6.63 30.47 17.49
N VAL A 465 5.37 30.25 17.87
CA VAL A 465 4.62 29.02 17.55
C VAL A 465 4.43 28.89 16.03
N GLU A 466 4.02 29.95 15.35
CA GLU A 466 3.84 29.96 13.89
C GLU A 466 5.14 29.61 13.17
N SER A 467 6.26 30.25 13.53
CA SER A 467 7.56 29.98 12.93
C SER A 467 7.96 28.52 13.14
N ALA A 468 7.85 28.01 14.37
CA ALA A 468 8.26 26.65 14.72
C ALA A 468 7.39 25.59 14.03
N TYR A 469 6.07 25.78 14.00
CA TYR A 469 5.14 24.83 13.39
C TYR A 469 5.26 24.83 11.86
N ASN A 470 5.40 26.00 11.23
CA ASN A 470 5.59 26.10 9.79
C ASN A 470 6.93 25.48 9.35
N GLU A 471 8.01 25.70 10.10
CA GLU A 471 9.29 25.02 9.86
C GLU A 471 9.17 23.50 10.00
N PHE A 472 8.47 23.03 11.04
CA PHE A 472 8.22 21.60 11.23
C PHE A 472 7.42 20.98 10.07
N ILE A 473 6.37 21.64 9.59
CA ILE A 473 5.61 21.18 8.41
C ILE A 473 6.51 21.02 7.18
N VAL A 474 7.34 22.03 6.87
CA VAL A 474 8.25 22.01 5.70
C VAL A 474 9.29 20.90 5.84
N THR A 475 9.97 20.83 6.99
CA THR A 475 11.03 19.85 7.22
C THR A 475 10.53 18.41 7.25
N THR A 476 9.37 18.15 7.88
CA THR A 476 8.73 16.83 7.84
C THR A 476 8.26 16.47 6.44
N THR A 477 7.70 17.40 5.67
CA THR A 477 7.28 17.13 4.27
C THR A 477 8.47 16.70 3.41
N ASN A 478 9.60 17.43 3.51
CA ASN A 478 10.82 17.09 2.79
C ASN A 478 11.37 15.71 3.21
N ALA A 479 11.38 15.42 4.52
CA ALA A 479 11.82 14.14 5.03
C ALA A 479 10.88 12.99 4.60
N TRP A 480 9.57 13.25 4.50
CA TRP A 480 8.60 12.26 4.04
C TRP A 480 8.78 11.93 2.56
N TRP A 481 9.11 12.91 1.71
CA TRP A 481 9.46 12.63 0.31
C TRP A 481 10.73 11.80 0.18
N GLN A 482 11.77 12.08 0.98
CA GLN A 482 12.97 11.24 1.02
C GLN A 482 12.64 9.81 1.48
N PHE A 483 11.74 9.66 2.44
CA PHE A 483 11.23 8.37 2.87
C PHE A 483 10.42 7.66 1.77
N ALA A 484 9.56 8.38 1.06
CA ALA A 484 8.78 7.85 -0.06
C ALA A 484 9.69 7.28 -1.16
N TRP A 485 10.74 8.01 -1.55
CA TRP A 485 11.70 7.52 -2.55
C TRP A 485 12.49 6.31 -2.05
N ARG A 486 12.80 6.25 -0.75
CA ARG A 486 13.39 5.05 -0.14
C ARG A 486 12.45 3.86 -0.22
N LEU A 487 11.16 4.03 0.04
CA LEU A 487 10.18 2.94 -0.11
C LEU A 487 10.12 2.43 -1.55
N VAL A 488 10.23 3.31 -2.54
CA VAL A 488 10.29 2.92 -3.96
C VAL A 488 11.52 2.06 -4.24
N SER A 489 12.70 2.47 -3.77
CA SER A 489 13.91 1.65 -3.96
C SER A 489 13.88 0.37 -3.15
N SER A 490 13.36 0.40 -1.93
CA SER A 490 13.36 -0.73 -1.01
C SER A 490 12.29 -1.76 -1.34
N PHE A 491 11.15 -1.38 -1.89
CA PHE A 491 10.06 -2.30 -2.22
C PHE A 491 9.64 -2.11 -3.68
N ASN A 492 10.18 -2.92 -4.58
CA ASN A 492 9.85 -2.86 -6.00
C ASN A 492 9.80 -4.25 -6.63
N ALA A 493 8.94 -4.42 -7.65
CA ALA A 493 8.79 -5.63 -8.44
C ALA A 493 8.55 -6.95 -7.64
N GLY A 494 8.00 -6.86 -6.41
CA GLY A 494 7.78 -8.02 -5.54
C GLY A 494 8.97 -8.40 -4.64
N TYR A 495 10.01 -7.57 -4.64
CA TYR A 495 11.25 -7.76 -3.87
C TYR A 495 11.42 -6.70 -2.80
N GLU A 496 12.25 -7.02 -1.83
CA GLU A 496 12.76 -6.07 -0.82
C GLU A 496 14.26 -5.91 -0.97
N PHE A 497 14.73 -4.67 -1.03
CA PHE A 497 16.14 -4.31 -1.18
C PHE A 497 16.64 -3.46 0.00
N PHE A 498 17.81 -3.83 0.51
CA PHE A 498 18.47 -3.24 1.67
C PHE A 498 19.78 -2.54 1.31
N ASN A 499 20.47 -3.03 0.27
CA ASN A 499 21.72 -2.48 -0.25
C ASN A 499 22.01 -3.08 -1.64
N GLU A 500 23.12 -2.68 -2.26
CA GLU A 500 23.53 -3.08 -3.61
C GLU A 500 24.45 -4.33 -3.67
N SER A 501 24.59 -5.09 -2.57
CA SER A 501 25.41 -6.31 -2.56
C SER A 501 24.63 -7.54 -3.06
N ALA A 502 25.33 -8.64 -3.34
CA ALA A 502 24.73 -9.93 -3.75
C ALA A 502 23.62 -10.44 -2.81
N THR A 503 23.69 -10.10 -1.52
CA THR A 503 22.71 -10.48 -0.49
C THR A 503 21.84 -9.31 -0.05
N GLY A 504 21.92 -8.20 -0.78
CA GLY A 504 21.24 -6.95 -0.52
C GLY A 504 19.76 -6.92 -0.90
N GLY A 505 19.21 -8.04 -1.37
CA GLY A 505 17.79 -8.16 -1.71
C GLY A 505 17.21 -9.51 -1.34
N ARG A 506 15.87 -9.58 -1.29
CA ARG A 506 15.13 -10.83 -1.12
C ARG A 506 13.81 -10.81 -1.91
N SER A 507 13.41 -12.00 -2.39
CA SER A 507 12.06 -12.23 -2.87
C SER A 507 11.08 -12.29 -1.71
N ILE A 508 9.92 -11.66 -1.89
CA ILE A 508 8.88 -11.64 -0.89
C ILE A 508 7.67 -12.39 -1.45
N GLY A 509 7.63 -13.71 -1.23
CA GLY A 509 6.58 -14.58 -1.75
C GLY A 509 5.18 -14.32 -1.16
N TYR A 510 4.19 -15.04 -1.70
CA TYR A 510 2.81 -15.01 -1.20
C TYR A 510 2.68 -15.74 0.14
N PRO A 511 1.87 -15.22 1.09
CA PRO A 511 1.54 -15.93 2.32
C PRO A 511 0.81 -17.27 2.05
N ALA A 512 1.14 -18.29 2.83
CA ALA A 512 0.60 -19.64 2.65
C ALA A 512 -0.91 -19.72 2.88
N ASP A 513 -1.44 -18.93 3.82
CA ASP A 513 -2.87 -18.85 4.12
C ASP A 513 -3.68 -18.27 2.95
N TRP A 514 -3.13 -17.26 2.25
CA TRP A 514 -3.73 -16.76 1.02
C TRP A 514 -3.57 -17.76 -0.13
N ALA A 515 -2.36 -18.28 -0.37
CA ALA A 515 -2.09 -19.21 -1.46
C ALA A 515 -2.96 -20.48 -1.38
N ASN A 516 -3.21 -21.00 -0.18
CA ASN A 516 -4.09 -22.15 0.08
C ASN A 516 -5.56 -21.92 -0.31
N GLN A 517 -5.98 -20.68 -0.50
CA GLN A 517 -7.33 -20.31 -0.93
C GLN A 517 -7.43 -20.02 -2.44
N THR A 518 -6.32 -20.17 -3.17
CA THR A 518 -6.24 -19.90 -4.61
C THR A 518 -5.97 -21.17 -5.42
N GLU A 519 -6.00 -21.06 -6.74
CA GLU A 519 -5.59 -22.11 -7.65
C GLU A 519 -4.12 -22.53 -7.54
N TYR A 520 -3.31 -21.83 -6.74
CA TYR A 520 -1.93 -22.22 -6.43
C TYR A 520 -1.85 -23.68 -5.95
N VAL A 521 -2.78 -24.11 -5.09
CA VAL A 521 -2.82 -25.49 -4.59
C VAL A 521 -3.38 -26.51 -5.59
N LEU A 522 -3.88 -26.04 -6.74
CA LEU A 522 -4.35 -26.91 -7.82
C LEU A 522 -3.20 -27.34 -8.73
N TYR A 523 -1.99 -26.81 -8.63
CA TYR A 523 -0.85 -27.38 -9.35
C TYR A 523 -0.37 -28.68 -8.66
N PRO A 524 -0.07 -29.78 -9.39
CA PRO A 524 -0.11 -29.97 -10.84
C PRO A 524 -1.39 -30.64 -11.35
N GLN A 525 -2.54 -30.49 -10.68
CA GLN A 525 -3.81 -31.18 -11.02
C GLN A 525 -4.28 -30.92 -12.47
N HIS A 526 -3.89 -29.80 -13.09
CA HIS A 526 -4.15 -29.48 -14.50
C HIS A 526 -2.98 -29.80 -15.45
N TYR A 527 -1.88 -30.34 -14.95
CA TYR A 527 -0.75 -30.83 -15.75
C TYR A 527 -0.97 -32.30 -16.08
N HIS A 528 -1.30 -32.57 -17.35
CA HIS A 528 -1.52 -33.91 -17.89
C HIS A 528 -0.47 -34.23 -18.95
N PRO A 529 0.80 -34.47 -18.55
CA PRO A 529 1.83 -34.84 -19.51
C PRO A 529 1.52 -36.22 -20.10
N PRO A 530 2.00 -36.53 -21.31
CA PRO A 530 1.92 -37.88 -21.86
C PRO A 530 2.43 -38.91 -20.84
N ALA A 531 1.84 -40.10 -20.79
CA ALA A 531 2.20 -41.13 -19.81
C ALA A 531 3.70 -41.47 -19.80
N GLN A 532 4.37 -41.33 -20.94
CA GLN A 532 5.83 -41.48 -21.07
C GLN A 532 6.60 -40.42 -20.27
N VAL A 533 6.18 -39.16 -20.33
CA VAL A 533 6.78 -38.05 -19.58
C VAL A 533 6.52 -38.23 -18.09
N ALA A 534 5.29 -38.56 -17.68
CA ALA A 534 4.97 -38.88 -16.29
C ALA A 534 5.81 -40.06 -15.74
N ALA A 535 6.02 -41.10 -16.57
CA ALA A 535 6.85 -42.25 -16.21
C ALA A 535 8.35 -41.93 -16.15
N GLU A 536 8.80 -40.93 -16.90
CA GLU A 536 10.19 -40.46 -16.87
C GLU A 536 10.43 -39.50 -15.69
N GLU A 537 9.52 -38.57 -15.42
CA GLU A 537 9.52 -37.71 -14.24
C GLU A 537 9.52 -38.55 -12.96
N ASN A 538 8.65 -39.57 -12.86
CA ASN A 538 8.64 -40.50 -11.72
C ASN A 538 9.94 -41.32 -11.60
N ARG A 539 10.53 -41.74 -12.73
CA ARG A 539 11.83 -42.43 -12.72
C ARG A 539 12.96 -41.52 -12.27
N THR A 540 12.91 -40.25 -12.64
CA THR A 540 13.93 -39.24 -12.31
C THR A 540 13.81 -38.78 -10.86
N ALA A 541 12.58 -38.64 -10.34
CA ALA A 541 12.32 -38.34 -8.92
C ALA A 541 12.68 -39.47 -7.96
N ALA A 542 12.79 -40.72 -8.45
CA ALA A 542 13.21 -41.89 -7.68
C ALA A 542 14.73 -42.09 -7.63
N VAL A 543 15.50 -41.23 -8.29
CA VAL A 543 16.97 -41.23 -8.22
C VAL A 543 17.39 -40.43 -6.98
N ASP A 544 18.11 -41.08 -6.08
CA ASP A 544 18.71 -40.42 -4.92
C ASP A 544 19.72 -39.34 -5.42
N PRO A 545 19.53 -38.05 -5.06
CA PRO A 545 20.39 -36.96 -5.52
C PRO A 545 21.85 -37.09 -5.08
N ASP A 546 22.11 -37.81 -3.99
CA ASP A 546 23.45 -37.95 -3.38
C ASP A 546 24.21 -39.16 -3.93
N THR A 547 23.51 -40.17 -4.44
CA THR A 547 24.13 -41.44 -4.89
C THR A 547 23.90 -41.78 -6.35
N GLY A 548 22.95 -41.14 -7.03
CA GLY A 548 22.61 -41.41 -8.43
C GLY A 548 22.00 -42.79 -8.67
N VAL A 549 21.61 -43.50 -7.60
CA VAL A 549 21.02 -44.84 -7.68
C VAL A 549 19.49 -44.75 -7.70
N LEU A 550 18.88 -45.49 -8.63
CA LEU A 550 17.43 -45.69 -8.68
C LEU A 550 16.96 -46.45 -7.43
N SER A 551 16.06 -45.84 -6.67
CA SER A 551 15.32 -46.50 -5.59
C SER A 551 14.26 -47.43 -6.19
N ILE A 552 14.64 -48.57 -6.75
CA ILE A 552 13.65 -49.54 -7.25
C ILE A 552 13.06 -50.29 -6.05
N VAL A 553 11.86 -49.88 -5.61
CA VAL A 553 10.93 -50.79 -4.94
C VAL A 553 10.14 -51.49 -6.04
N VAL A 554 10.47 -52.76 -6.32
CA VAL A 554 9.66 -53.61 -7.21
C VAL A 554 8.34 -53.94 -6.51
N GLY A 555 7.31 -53.13 -6.74
CA GLY A 555 5.91 -53.45 -6.48
C GLY A 555 5.29 -54.08 -7.73
N GLY A 556 4.92 -55.35 -7.64
CA GLY A 556 4.67 -56.23 -8.78
C GLY A 556 3.58 -55.78 -9.76
N SER A 557 3.87 -55.95 -11.05
CA SER A 557 2.87 -56.32 -12.04
C SER A 557 3.45 -57.31 -13.03
N SER A 558 2.59 -58.24 -13.44
CA SER A 558 2.84 -59.44 -14.21
C SER A 558 3.44 -59.17 -15.59
N ALA A 559 4.65 -59.67 -15.83
CA ALA A 559 5.15 -59.95 -17.16
C ALA A 559 5.93 -61.28 -17.13
N GLN A 560 5.68 -62.12 -18.14
CA GLN A 560 6.10 -63.52 -18.22
C GLN A 560 7.62 -63.67 -18.16
N LEU A 561 8.11 -64.43 -17.18
CA LEU A 561 9.50 -64.90 -17.12
C LEU A 561 9.69 -66.08 -18.07
N GLU A 562 10.56 -65.90 -19.07
CA GLU A 562 11.27 -67.02 -19.69
C GLU A 562 12.24 -67.62 -18.65
N ALA A 563 12.20 -68.95 -18.55
CA ALA A 563 12.87 -69.70 -17.51
C ALA A 563 14.40 -69.70 -17.67
N PHE A 564 15.11 -69.16 -16.68
CA PHE A 564 16.50 -69.50 -16.41
C PHE A 564 16.58 -70.36 -15.15
N SER A 565 17.07 -71.59 -15.29
CA SER A 565 17.28 -72.52 -14.19
C SER A 565 18.53 -72.14 -13.38
N LEU A 566 18.36 -71.88 -12.08
CA LEU A 566 19.46 -71.77 -11.11
C LEU A 566 19.38 -72.91 -10.09
N SER A 567 20.54 -73.38 -9.64
CA SER A 567 20.74 -74.64 -8.93
C SER A 567 20.32 -74.63 -7.46
N SER A 568 20.02 -75.82 -6.94
CA SER A 568 19.40 -76.15 -5.64
C SER A 568 20.19 -75.73 -4.38
N GLY A 569 21.29 -75.00 -4.52
CA GLY A 569 22.17 -74.59 -3.41
C GLY A 569 21.84 -73.23 -2.77
N PHE A 570 21.04 -72.38 -3.42
CA PHE A 570 20.80 -71.00 -2.97
C PHE A 570 19.63 -70.85 -1.97
N LEU A 571 18.72 -71.82 -1.90
CA LEU A 571 17.48 -71.74 -1.12
C LEU A 571 17.60 -72.17 0.36
N LEU A 572 18.76 -72.69 0.80
CA LEU A 572 18.92 -73.21 2.17
C LEU A 572 19.52 -72.20 3.16
N GLY A 573 20.05 -71.06 2.70
CA GLY A 573 20.68 -70.04 3.55
C GLY A 573 19.76 -68.95 4.10
N PHE A 574 18.58 -68.74 3.48
CA PHE A 574 17.70 -67.60 3.79
C PHE A 574 16.63 -67.90 4.86
N VAL A 575 16.44 -69.18 5.23
CA VAL A 575 15.33 -69.62 6.11
C VAL A 575 15.68 -69.55 7.61
N CYS A 576 16.95 -69.35 7.99
CA CYS A 576 17.36 -69.34 9.41
C CYS A 576 17.48 -67.95 10.07
N GLY A 577 17.18 -66.85 9.37
CA GLY A 577 17.49 -65.49 9.84
C GLY A 577 16.33 -64.62 10.38
N THR A 578 15.06 -64.98 10.20
CA THR A 578 13.93 -64.03 10.36
C THR A 578 12.89 -64.37 11.44
N MET A 579 13.21 -65.27 12.38
CA MET A 579 12.28 -65.71 13.45
C MET A 579 12.33 -64.91 14.77
N SER A 580 12.67 -63.61 14.77
CA SER A 580 12.81 -62.84 16.02
C SER A 580 12.06 -61.50 16.12
N LEU A 581 11.22 -61.11 15.14
CA LEU A 581 10.53 -59.80 15.18
C LEU A 581 9.00 -59.89 15.21
N SER A 582 8.42 -61.09 15.04
CA SER A 582 6.96 -61.28 14.92
C SER A 582 6.20 -61.33 16.26
N LEU A 583 6.90 -61.23 17.41
CA LEU A 583 6.31 -61.36 18.75
C LEU A 583 6.03 -60.02 19.45
N VAL A 584 6.52 -58.89 18.94
CA VAL A 584 6.32 -57.56 19.56
C VAL A 584 5.09 -56.83 19.01
N VAL A 585 4.70 -57.10 17.76
CA VAL A 585 3.55 -56.44 17.12
C VAL A 585 2.20 -57.02 17.58
N ALA A 586 2.18 -58.26 18.08
CA ALA A 586 0.95 -58.90 18.57
C ALA A 586 0.43 -58.34 19.91
N ALA A 587 1.27 -57.64 20.68
CA ALA A 587 0.89 -57.13 22.01
C ALA A 587 0.16 -55.77 21.97
N VAL A 588 0.27 -55.01 20.89
CA VAL A 588 -0.35 -53.67 20.77
C VAL A 588 -1.73 -53.72 20.10
N ALA A 589 -2.03 -54.78 19.35
CA ALA A 589 -3.29 -54.92 18.61
C ALA A 589 -4.50 -55.41 19.47
N LEU A 590 -4.31 -55.71 20.76
CA LEU A 590 -5.37 -56.28 21.61
C LEU A 590 -6.06 -55.27 22.56
N VAL A 591 -5.61 -54.02 22.64
CA VAL A 591 -6.20 -53.01 23.54
C VAL A 591 -6.55 -51.74 22.77
N SER A 592 -7.54 -51.83 21.87
CA SER A 592 -8.53 -50.76 21.60
C SER A 592 -9.33 -51.05 20.31
N ARG A 593 -10.31 -51.94 20.38
CA ARG A 593 -11.43 -52.01 19.42
C ARG A 593 -12.74 -51.75 20.17
N VAL A 594 -13.24 -50.52 20.19
CA VAL A 594 -14.68 -50.20 20.28
C VAL A 594 -14.95 -48.87 19.54
N ARG A 595 -15.89 -48.92 18.60
CA ARG A 595 -16.58 -47.82 17.86
C ARG A 595 -15.90 -47.15 16.64
N GLN A 596 -15.98 -47.87 15.52
CA GLN A 596 -16.76 -47.59 14.29
C GLN A 596 -17.10 -46.14 13.85
N GLU A 597 -16.87 -45.92 12.55
CA GLU A 597 -17.47 -44.96 11.59
C GLU A 597 -16.77 -43.62 11.31
N SER A 598 -15.90 -43.61 10.30
CA SER A 598 -16.16 -42.93 9.00
C SER A 598 -14.97 -43.15 8.05
N ASN A 599 -15.30 -43.53 6.82
CA ASN A 599 -14.35 -43.76 5.73
C ASN A 599 -13.70 -42.46 5.25
N SER A 600 -12.47 -42.63 4.73
CA SER A 600 -11.78 -41.78 3.77
C SER A 600 -10.85 -40.71 4.35
N MET A 601 -9.76 -41.14 4.97
CA MET A 601 -8.53 -40.35 5.03
C MET A 601 -7.29 -41.24 5.02
N LEU A 602 -6.26 -40.74 4.34
CA LEU A 602 -4.86 -41.19 4.31
C LEU A 602 -4.51 -42.44 3.49
N THR A 603 -4.10 -42.21 2.24
CA THR A 603 -2.72 -42.46 1.78
C THR A 603 -2.43 -41.62 0.54
N ALA A 604 -2.47 -40.29 0.70
CA ALA A 604 -1.72 -39.41 -0.18
C ALA A 604 -0.36 -39.20 0.49
N PHE A 605 0.64 -39.99 0.10
CA PHE A 605 2.03 -39.57 0.26
C PHE A 605 2.19 -38.37 -0.67
N ALA A 606 1.89 -37.17 -0.16
CA ALA A 606 2.31 -35.93 -0.77
C ALA A 606 3.82 -35.88 -0.62
N ALA A 607 4.54 -36.45 -1.58
CA ALA A 607 5.88 -35.99 -1.85
C ALA A 607 5.74 -34.50 -2.17
N LEU A 608 6.12 -33.64 -1.22
CA LEU A 608 6.39 -32.23 -1.53
C LEU A 608 7.55 -32.25 -2.54
N THR A 609 7.22 -32.32 -3.82
CA THR A 609 8.12 -31.85 -4.85
C THR A 609 8.19 -30.34 -4.67
N LEU A 610 9.19 -29.89 -3.92
CA LEU A 610 9.66 -28.51 -4.03
C LEU A 610 10.04 -28.32 -5.49
N ALA A 611 9.13 -27.77 -6.29
CA ALA A 611 9.43 -27.27 -7.61
C ALA A 611 10.43 -26.12 -7.40
N SER A 612 11.72 -26.42 -7.48
CA SER A 612 12.76 -25.40 -7.51
C SER A 612 12.66 -24.72 -8.87
N SER A 613 11.91 -23.62 -8.95
CA SER A 613 11.99 -22.73 -10.11
C SER A 613 13.36 -22.06 -10.10
N ALA A 614 14.17 -22.29 -11.13
CA ALA A 614 15.27 -21.40 -11.44
C ALA A 614 14.70 -20.02 -11.85
N ALA A 615 15.45 -18.96 -11.59
CA ALA A 615 15.26 -17.64 -12.16
C ALA A 615 15.27 -17.79 -13.69
N ALA A 616 14.21 -17.33 -14.37
CA ALA A 616 13.83 -17.90 -15.65
C ALA A 616 13.97 -16.93 -16.83
N CYS A 617 15.08 -17.01 -17.57
CA CYS A 617 15.25 -16.29 -18.82
C CYS A 617 14.49 -16.98 -19.98
N THR A 618 14.34 -16.32 -21.12
CA THR A 618 13.77 -16.97 -22.32
C THR A 618 14.50 -16.50 -23.56
N LEU A 619 15.06 -17.44 -24.32
CA LEU A 619 15.74 -17.14 -25.57
C LEU A 619 14.82 -17.30 -26.76
N VAL A 620 14.97 -16.40 -27.74
CA VAL A 620 14.36 -16.51 -29.06
C VAL A 620 15.44 -16.36 -30.13
N GLY A 621 15.48 -17.30 -31.06
CA GLY A 621 16.34 -17.23 -32.25
C GLY A 621 15.51 -17.33 -33.51
N VAL A 622 15.78 -16.49 -34.50
CA VAL A 622 15.05 -16.47 -35.78
C VAL A 622 16.05 -16.44 -36.93
N GLY A 623 15.98 -17.43 -37.81
CA GLY A 623 16.78 -17.47 -39.03
C GLY A 623 16.37 -16.38 -40.02
N SER A 624 17.31 -15.96 -40.87
CA SER A 624 17.13 -14.83 -41.80
C SER A 624 15.98 -14.95 -42.80
N LYS A 625 15.62 -16.16 -43.23
CA LYS A 625 14.46 -16.38 -44.13
C LYS A 625 13.13 -16.40 -43.38
N ALA A 626 13.15 -16.43 -42.06
CA ALA A 626 11.96 -16.32 -41.21
C ALA A 626 11.70 -14.88 -40.73
N THR A 627 12.56 -13.91 -41.07
CA THR A 627 12.39 -12.50 -40.72
C THR A 627 11.95 -11.65 -41.91
N MET A 628 11.37 -10.48 -41.64
CA MET A 628 10.79 -9.61 -42.67
C MET A 628 11.82 -8.97 -43.59
N ASP A 629 13.03 -8.72 -43.09
CA ASP A 629 14.08 -7.96 -43.78
C ASP A 629 15.31 -8.81 -44.15
N GLY A 630 15.26 -10.13 -43.89
CA GLY A 630 16.38 -11.02 -44.15
C GLY A 630 17.45 -11.04 -43.04
N SER A 631 17.21 -10.39 -41.90
CA SER A 631 18.15 -10.40 -40.76
C SER A 631 18.01 -11.63 -39.87
N ALA A 632 19.11 -12.12 -39.32
CA ALA A 632 19.10 -13.08 -38.22
C ALA A 632 18.81 -12.35 -36.90
N LEU A 633 17.92 -12.90 -36.07
CA LEU A 633 17.54 -12.30 -34.80
C LEU A 633 17.87 -13.22 -33.62
N VAL A 634 18.37 -12.62 -32.55
CA VAL A 634 18.49 -13.25 -31.22
C VAL A 634 17.88 -12.32 -30.19
N GLY A 635 17.17 -12.88 -29.22
CA GLY A 635 16.54 -12.15 -28.13
C GLY A 635 16.58 -12.93 -26.83
N THR A 636 16.61 -12.22 -25.71
CA THR A 636 16.53 -12.80 -24.35
C THR A 636 15.59 -11.95 -23.48
N THR A 637 14.82 -12.60 -22.60
CA THR A 637 14.30 -11.98 -21.37
C THR A 637 15.24 -12.32 -20.23
N MET A 638 15.57 -11.32 -19.39
CA MET A 638 16.48 -11.52 -18.26
C MET A 638 15.72 -11.32 -16.94
N ASP A 639 15.57 -12.41 -16.18
CA ASP A 639 14.72 -12.47 -15.01
C ASP A 639 15.56 -12.65 -13.75
N SER A 640 16.12 -11.56 -13.19
CA SER A 640 17.15 -11.65 -12.14
C SER A 640 16.89 -10.77 -10.90
N MET A 641 15.65 -10.32 -10.70
CA MET A 641 15.34 -9.25 -9.74
C MET A 641 15.34 -9.65 -8.26
N ALA A 642 15.65 -10.91 -7.92
CA ALA A 642 15.75 -11.35 -6.51
C ALA A 642 16.95 -10.76 -5.76
N THR A 643 17.98 -10.34 -6.48
CA THR A 643 19.19 -9.72 -5.95
C THR A 643 19.47 -8.42 -6.70
N PRO A 644 20.08 -7.41 -6.06
CA PRO A 644 20.53 -6.21 -6.77
C PRO A 644 21.45 -6.59 -7.94
N VAL A 645 21.10 -6.14 -9.15
CA VAL A 645 21.89 -6.37 -10.35
C VAL A 645 22.37 -5.04 -10.94
N ASP A 646 23.60 -5.01 -11.44
CA ASP A 646 24.16 -3.84 -12.10
C ASP A 646 23.47 -3.59 -13.45
N LEU A 647 22.62 -2.56 -13.50
CA LEU A 647 21.80 -2.19 -14.66
C LEU A 647 22.54 -1.44 -15.77
N ARG A 648 23.87 -1.28 -15.67
CA ARG A 648 24.65 -0.52 -16.66
C ARG A 648 24.80 -1.28 -17.97
N LEU A 649 24.51 -0.64 -19.09
CA LEU A 649 24.96 -1.08 -20.41
C LEU A 649 26.34 -0.47 -20.69
N VAL A 650 27.39 -1.30 -20.72
CA VAL A 650 28.78 -0.83 -20.81
C VAL A 650 29.37 -1.13 -22.19
N ARG A 651 30.07 -0.16 -22.78
CA ARG A 651 30.85 -0.34 -24.00
C ARG A 651 32.30 -0.66 -23.65
N VAL A 652 32.76 -1.85 -24.00
CA VAL A 652 34.17 -2.26 -23.87
C VAL A 652 34.90 -1.99 -25.20
N PRO A 653 35.86 -1.05 -25.27
CA PRO A 653 36.49 -0.64 -26.53
C PRO A 653 37.39 -1.73 -27.13
N THR A 654 37.76 -1.57 -28.41
CA THR A 654 38.83 -2.34 -29.05
C THR A 654 40.10 -2.11 -28.24
N MET A 655 40.84 -3.17 -27.91
CA MET A 655 42.09 -3.07 -27.17
C MET A 655 43.20 -3.82 -27.87
N ASN A 656 44.42 -3.28 -27.77
CA ASN A 656 45.64 -3.94 -28.23
C ASN A 656 46.43 -4.41 -27.01
N HIS A 657 46.92 -5.63 -27.07
CA HIS A 657 47.67 -6.27 -25.99
C HIS A 657 49.04 -6.73 -26.48
N SER A 658 50.03 -6.68 -25.60
CA SER A 658 51.37 -7.21 -25.87
C SER A 658 51.35 -8.73 -25.97
N ALA A 659 52.27 -9.31 -26.75
CA ALA A 659 52.43 -10.75 -26.82
C ALA A 659 52.66 -11.37 -25.42
N GLY A 660 51.95 -12.45 -25.10
CA GLY A 660 52.02 -13.12 -23.80
C GLY A 660 51.18 -12.46 -22.69
N ALA A 661 50.45 -11.38 -22.99
CA ALA A 661 49.51 -10.77 -22.04
C ALA A 661 48.48 -11.79 -21.56
N GLN A 662 47.95 -11.55 -20.35
CA GLN A 662 46.93 -12.37 -19.72
C GLN A 662 45.62 -11.58 -19.63
N ARG A 663 44.48 -12.26 -19.77
CA ARG A 663 43.14 -11.71 -19.61
C ARG A 663 42.61 -12.12 -18.24
N ALA A 664 42.33 -11.15 -17.38
CA ALA A 664 41.65 -11.39 -16.11
C ALA A 664 40.24 -11.95 -16.35
N VAL A 665 39.88 -12.96 -15.57
CA VAL A 665 38.54 -13.57 -15.51
C VAL A 665 37.93 -13.24 -14.15
N TYR A 666 36.69 -12.78 -14.12
CA TYR A 666 35.99 -12.35 -12.89
C TYR A 666 34.81 -13.27 -12.58
N ASN A 667 34.52 -13.49 -11.30
CA ASN A 667 33.37 -14.29 -10.86
C ASN A 667 32.14 -13.42 -10.59
N ASP A 668 31.63 -12.72 -11.59
CA ASP A 668 30.43 -11.89 -11.43
C ASP A 668 29.11 -12.68 -11.50
N ALA A 669 29.17 -13.94 -11.92
CA ALA A 669 28.02 -14.85 -11.96
C ALA A 669 27.55 -15.28 -10.55
N LEU A 670 28.45 -15.37 -9.56
CA LEU A 670 28.08 -15.68 -8.17
C LEU A 670 28.11 -14.46 -7.24
N HIS A 671 28.86 -13.41 -7.61
CA HIS A 671 29.01 -12.18 -6.83
C HIS A 671 28.22 -11.02 -7.44
N HIS A 672 26.90 -11.19 -7.61
CA HIS A 672 26.04 -10.11 -8.10
C HIS A 672 26.11 -8.86 -7.20
N GLY A 673 25.68 -7.73 -7.74
CA GLY A 673 25.60 -6.47 -7.04
C GLY A 673 25.99 -5.30 -7.93
N TYR A 674 26.05 -4.11 -7.34
CA TYR A 674 26.53 -2.91 -8.01
C TYR A 674 27.81 -2.36 -7.35
N PRO A 675 28.87 -2.13 -8.14
CA PRO A 675 29.03 -2.53 -9.55
C PRO A 675 29.24 -4.04 -9.68
N ARG A 676 28.92 -4.63 -10.85
CA ARG A 676 29.14 -6.07 -11.10
C ARG A 676 30.59 -6.51 -10.87
N PHE A 677 31.54 -5.68 -11.28
CA PHE A 677 32.95 -5.72 -10.91
C PHE A 677 33.62 -4.40 -11.32
N VAL A 678 34.85 -4.18 -10.84
CA VAL A 678 35.67 -2.99 -11.10
C VAL A 678 36.99 -3.43 -11.70
N SER A 679 37.37 -2.86 -12.84
CA SER A 679 38.58 -3.21 -13.58
C SER A 679 39.16 -2.02 -14.32
N THR A 680 40.49 -1.93 -14.35
CA THR A 680 41.22 -0.98 -15.21
C THR A 680 41.43 -1.50 -16.63
N GLU A 681 41.09 -2.76 -16.90
CA GLU A 681 41.43 -3.46 -18.14
C GLU A 681 40.24 -3.59 -19.12
N ARG A 682 39.04 -3.15 -18.73
CA ARG A 682 37.79 -3.31 -19.51
C ARG A 682 37.24 -2.00 -20.08
N GLY A 683 38.02 -0.92 -19.97
CA GLY A 683 37.64 0.41 -20.44
C GLY A 683 36.87 1.25 -19.42
N PRO A 684 36.46 2.48 -19.81
CA PRO A 684 36.01 3.51 -18.87
C PRO A 684 34.79 3.13 -18.02
N GLY A 685 33.87 2.31 -18.54
CA GLY A 685 32.67 1.89 -17.81
C GLY A 685 32.94 0.94 -16.62
N TYR A 686 34.14 0.38 -16.54
CA TYR A 686 34.56 -0.51 -15.45
C TYR A 686 35.54 0.13 -14.48
N LEU A 687 35.97 1.37 -14.73
CA LEU A 687 36.84 2.09 -13.82
C LEU A 687 36.13 2.38 -12.49
N PRO A 688 36.87 2.44 -11.37
CA PRO A 688 36.31 2.89 -10.11
C PRO A 688 35.75 4.32 -10.26
N LEU A 689 34.54 4.55 -9.75
CA LEU A 689 33.92 5.87 -9.80
C LEU A 689 34.66 6.85 -8.88
N ASN A 690 34.92 8.06 -9.38
CA ASN A 690 35.56 9.12 -8.59
C ASN A 690 34.75 9.44 -7.33
N GLY A 691 35.42 9.45 -6.18
CA GLY A 691 34.77 9.71 -4.88
C GLY A 691 33.99 8.52 -4.30
N SER A 692 34.07 7.33 -4.91
CA SER A 692 33.49 6.10 -4.36
C SER A 692 34.53 5.28 -3.57
N ASN A 693 34.05 4.35 -2.73
CA ASN A 693 34.90 3.36 -2.04
C ASN A 693 35.12 2.09 -2.87
N GLN A 694 34.97 2.16 -4.20
CA GLN A 694 35.13 1.02 -5.09
C GLN A 694 36.61 0.62 -5.17
N THR A 695 36.88 -0.66 -4.93
CA THR A 695 38.22 -1.26 -5.09
C THR A 695 38.27 -2.11 -6.34
N ILE A 696 39.44 -2.20 -6.98
CA ILE A 696 39.66 -3.12 -8.11
C ILE A 696 39.30 -4.54 -7.67
N THR A 697 38.47 -5.21 -8.45
CA THR A 697 38.03 -6.58 -8.18
C THR A 697 39.20 -7.53 -8.38
N THR A 698 39.41 -8.45 -7.43
CA THR A 698 40.39 -9.53 -7.56
C THR A 698 39.91 -10.50 -8.65
N PRO A 699 40.70 -10.77 -9.70
CA PRO A 699 40.36 -11.78 -10.69
C PRO A 699 40.28 -13.18 -10.06
N LEU A 700 39.32 -13.98 -10.52
CA LEU A 700 39.23 -15.41 -10.20
C LEU A 700 40.43 -16.17 -10.76
N GLY A 701 40.94 -15.73 -11.90
CA GLY A 701 42.12 -16.26 -12.56
C GLY A 701 42.39 -15.56 -13.88
N TYR A 702 43.22 -16.20 -14.72
CA TYR A 702 43.70 -15.62 -15.96
C TYR A 702 43.72 -16.64 -17.09
N ILE A 703 43.47 -16.18 -18.32
CA ILE A 703 43.69 -16.96 -19.54
C ILE A 703 44.63 -16.19 -20.50
N PRO A 704 45.29 -16.86 -21.45
CA PRO A 704 46.08 -16.17 -22.47
C PRO A 704 45.26 -15.12 -23.23
N GLN A 705 45.80 -13.92 -23.41
CA GLN A 705 45.14 -12.83 -24.13
C GLN A 705 45.54 -12.79 -25.62
N VAL A 706 44.62 -12.33 -26.47
CA VAL A 706 44.85 -12.10 -27.91
C VAL A 706 45.46 -10.71 -28.15
N ASN A 707 46.22 -10.54 -29.23
CA ASN A 707 46.89 -9.26 -29.54
C ASN A 707 45.91 -8.09 -29.78
N SER A 708 44.72 -8.36 -30.30
CA SER A 708 43.69 -7.35 -30.54
C SER A 708 42.31 -7.93 -30.25
N THR A 709 41.47 -7.18 -29.54
CA THR A 709 40.08 -7.56 -29.26
C THR A 709 39.11 -6.70 -30.07
N TYR A 710 37.97 -7.28 -30.45
CA TYR A 710 36.83 -6.49 -30.89
C TYR A 710 36.20 -5.78 -29.72
N ALA A 711 35.65 -4.62 -30.03
CA ALA A 711 34.90 -3.82 -29.13
C ALA A 711 33.45 -4.37 -29.05
N TYR A 712 32.87 -4.42 -27.84
CA TYR A 712 31.52 -4.95 -27.65
C TYR A 712 30.69 -4.19 -26.60
N TRP A 713 29.39 -4.47 -26.57
CA TRP A 713 28.43 -4.07 -25.55
C TRP A 713 28.25 -5.17 -24.52
N ASP A 714 28.30 -4.80 -23.24
CA ASP A 714 28.35 -5.70 -22.11
C ASP A 714 27.26 -5.37 -21.08
N HIS A 715 26.58 -6.41 -20.63
CA HIS A 715 25.64 -6.38 -19.51
C HIS A 715 26.05 -7.48 -18.50
N SER A 716 25.09 -8.16 -17.89
CA SER A 716 25.31 -9.42 -17.15
C SER A 716 26.16 -10.42 -17.96
N HIS A 717 25.92 -10.49 -19.26
CA HIS A 717 26.74 -11.22 -20.24
C HIS A 717 27.09 -10.32 -21.44
N GLY A 718 28.01 -10.77 -22.28
CA GLY A 718 28.36 -10.06 -23.51
C GLY A 718 27.21 -10.10 -24.52
N MET A 719 26.77 -8.94 -25.03
CA MET A 719 25.58 -8.83 -25.89
C MET A 719 25.89 -8.81 -27.39
N GLN A 720 26.73 -7.88 -27.85
CA GLN A 720 27.03 -7.72 -29.28
C GLN A 720 28.35 -7.00 -29.51
N ASN A 721 29.14 -7.44 -30.48
CA ASN A 721 30.38 -6.76 -30.88
C ASN A 721 30.25 -5.89 -32.14
N GLU A 722 31.31 -5.13 -32.42
CA GLU A 722 31.37 -4.17 -33.54
C GLU A 722 31.36 -4.83 -34.93
N VAL A 723 31.51 -6.15 -35.01
CA VAL A 723 31.46 -6.93 -36.25
C VAL A 723 30.16 -7.74 -36.40
N GLN A 724 29.11 -7.34 -35.66
CA GLN A 724 27.75 -7.90 -35.71
C GLN A 724 27.67 -9.38 -35.29
N LEU A 725 28.51 -9.82 -34.36
CA LEU A 725 28.28 -11.04 -33.59
C LEU A 725 27.43 -10.69 -32.37
N SER A 726 26.26 -11.31 -32.24
CA SER A 726 25.30 -11.08 -31.16
C SER A 726 25.04 -12.37 -30.38
N ILE A 727 24.87 -12.25 -29.07
CA ILE A 727 24.69 -13.35 -28.13
C ILE A 727 23.51 -13.03 -27.21
N ALA A 728 22.65 -14.02 -27.01
CA ALA A 728 21.58 -14.04 -26.02
C ALA A 728 21.78 -15.27 -25.12
N GLU A 729 21.55 -15.16 -23.82
CA GLU A 729 21.83 -16.21 -22.83
C GLU A 729 20.64 -16.49 -21.88
N SER A 730 20.50 -17.75 -21.45
CA SER A 730 19.54 -18.25 -20.48
C SER A 730 20.08 -19.42 -19.66
N THR A 731 19.71 -19.46 -18.38
CA THR A 731 20.07 -20.53 -17.46
C THR A 731 19.21 -21.78 -17.59
N CYS A 732 19.83 -22.95 -17.43
CA CYS A 732 19.21 -24.27 -17.59
C CYS A 732 19.61 -25.23 -16.47
N ALA A 733 18.75 -26.22 -16.18
CA ALA A 733 19.08 -27.28 -15.25
C ALA A 733 19.96 -28.36 -15.91
N ALA A 734 20.88 -28.92 -15.12
CA ALA A 734 21.69 -30.06 -15.56
C ALA A 734 21.94 -31.07 -14.43
N LYS A 735 22.38 -32.27 -14.82
CA LYS A 735 22.73 -33.35 -13.90
C LYS A 735 24.12 -33.22 -13.26
N THR A 736 24.89 -32.19 -13.64
CA THR A 736 26.22 -31.92 -13.11
C THR A 736 26.26 -30.51 -12.52
N VAL A 737 27.11 -30.30 -11.52
CA VAL A 737 27.34 -29.00 -10.90
C VAL A 737 28.85 -28.79 -10.80
N GLY A 738 29.30 -27.63 -11.28
CA GLY A 738 30.68 -27.18 -11.18
C GLY A 738 30.82 -26.00 -10.25
N TYR A 739 31.92 -25.89 -9.51
CA TYR A 739 32.20 -24.82 -8.56
C TYR A 739 33.43 -24.01 -8.98
N PRO A 740 33.40 -22.67 -8.85
CA PRO A 740 34.49 -21.79 -9.21
C PRO A 740 35.69 -21.89 -8.26
N LEU A 741 36.87 -21.47 -8.75
CA LEU A 741 38.16 -21.57 -8.04
C LEU A 741 38.21 -20.83 -6.68
N ASP A 742 37.34 -19.84 -6.45
CA ASP A 742 37.25 -19.08 -5.20
C ASP A 742 36.40 -19.77 -4.13
N MET A 743 35.88 -20.97 -4.42
CA MET A 743 35.19 -21.83 -3.46
C MET A 743 36.04 -23.04 -3.03
N PRO A 744 35.81 -23.59 -1.81
CA PRO A 744 36.46 -24.82 -1.37
C PRO A 744 36.32 -25.91 -2.44
N ASN A 745 37.37 -26.67 -2.77
CA ASN A 745 37.33 -27.73 -3.80
C ASN A 745 36.85 -27.30 -5.21
N GLY A 746 36.72 -26.01 -5.49
CA GLY A 746 36.39 -25.49 -6.81
C GLY A 746 37.53 -25.70 -7.81
N ARG A 747 37.19 -25.94 -9.08
CA ARG A 747 38.17 -26.23 -10.15
C ARG A 747 37.89 -25.53 -11.47
N ASN A 748 36.83 -24.71 -11.53
CA ASN A 748 36.36 -24.12 -12.77
C ASN A 748 36.63 -22.62 -12.78
N LEU A 749 37.16 -22.10 -13.89
CA LEU A 749 37.50 -20.70 -14.01
C LEU A 749 36.40 -19.89 -14.71
N LEU A 750 35.61 -20.49 -15.59
CA LEU A 750 34.77 -19.75 -16.53
C LEU A 750 33.27 -19.92 -16.21
N SER A 751 32.59 -18.79 -16.08
CA SER A 751 31.13 -18.69 -16.16
C SER A 751 30.70 -18.36 -17.58
N ILE A 752 29.39 -18.41 -17.85
CA ILE A 752 28.87 -18.01 -19.16
C ILE A 752 28.99 -16.50 -19.42
N ASN A 753 28.92 -15.69 -18.37
CA ASN A 753 29.16 -14.25 -18.45
C ASN A 753 30.55 -13.98 -19.05
N GLU A 754 31.58 -14.68 -18.58
CA GLU A 754 32.93 -14.50 -19.08
C GLU A 754 33.15 -15.14 -20.46
N LEU A 755 32.60 -16.33 -20.70
CA LEU A 755 32.70 -17.00 -22.00
C LEU A 755 32.09 -16.17 -23.14
N SER A 756 30.90 -15.59 -22.92
CA SER A 756 30.25 -14.73 -23.91
C SER A 756 31.07 -13.46 -24.20
N ARG A 757 31.63 -12.82 -23.16
CA ARG A 757 32.57 -11.68 -23.31
C ARG A 757 33.80 -12.08 -24.12
N ILE A 758 34.42 -13.21 -23.81
CA ILE A 758 35.60 -13.71 -24.55
C ILE A 758 35.26 -13.97 -26.02
N ALA A 759 34.09 -14.56 -26.30
CA ALA A 759 33.65 -14.79 -27.66
C ALA A 759 33.51 -13.47 -28.43
N LEU A 760 32.86 -12.47 -27.84
CA LEU A 760 32.70 -11.15 -28.45
C LEU A 760 34.03 -10.41 -28.63
N GLU A 761 35.00 -10.59 -27.72
CA GLU A 761 36.36 -10.05 -27.85
C GLU A 761 37.13 -10.66 -29.03
N ARG A 762 36.91 -11.94 -29.37
CA ARG A 762 37.82 -12.72 -30.23
C ARG A 762 37.24 -13.13 -31.58
N CYS A 763 35.92 -13.14 -31.72
CA CYS A 763 35.24 -13.77 -32.86
C CYS A 763 34.39 -12.80 -33.67
N ASP A 764 34.26 -13.08 -34.96
CA ASP A 764 33.40 -12.36 -35.91
C ASP A 764 32.35 -13.28 -36.59
N THR A 765 32.27 -14.54 -36.16
CA THR A 765 31.29 -15.53 -36.61
C THR A 765 30.74 -16.34 -35.44
N SER A 766 29.52 -16.83 -35.57
CA SER A 766 28.85 -17.65 -34.56
C SER A 766 29.60 -18.97 -34.33
N VAL A 767 30.16 -19.57 -35.40
CA VAL A 767 30.95 -20.81 -35.32
C VAL A 767 32.26 -20.58 -34.58
N CYS A 768 32.94 -19.44 -34.80
CA CYS A 768 34.11 -19.07 -34.00
C CYS A 768 33.72 -18.97 -32.53
N ALA A 769 32.64 -18.23 -32.22
CA ALA A 769 32.18 -18.04 -30.85
C ALA A 769 31.89 -19.36 -30.13
N VAL A 770 31.11 -20.25 -30.75
CA VAL A 770 30.81 -21.60 -30.24
C VAL A 770 32.08 -22.39 -29.92
N LYS A 771 33.02 -22.46 -30.88
CA LYS A 771 34.25 -23.23 -30.72
C LYS A 771 35.17 -22.64 -29.67
N THR A 772 35.30 -21.31 -29.63
CA THR A 772 36.12 -20.61 -28.65
C THR A 772 35.57 -20.80 -27.24
N MET A 773 34.26 -20.65 -27.04
CA MET A 773 33.65 -20.86 -25.73
C MET A 773 33.80 -22.31 -25.27
N GLY A 774 33.49 -23.28 -26.13
CA GLY A 774 33.61 -24.71 -25.83
C GLY A 774 35.04 -25.12 -25.46
N ALA A 775 36.03 -24.76 -26.28
CA ALA A 775 37.44 -25.11 -26.05
C ALA A 775 37.98 -24.52 -24.75
N LEU A 776 37.66 -23.24 -24.46
CA LEU A 776 38.09 -22.61 -23.22
C LEU A 776 37.43 -23.25 -21.99
N ALA A 777 36.15 -23.58 -22.09
CA ALA A 777 35.43 -24.24 -21.00
C ALA A 777 35.93 -25.67 -20.74
N GLU A 778 36.32 -26.41 -21.78
CA GLU A 778 36.98 -27.72 -21.65
C GLU A 778 38.33 -27.60 -20.93
N GLU A 779 39.14 -26.60 -21.31
CA GLU A 779 40.49 -26.41 -20.78
C GLU A 779 40.50 -25.85 -19.35
N TYR A 780 39.71 -24.82 -19.08
CA TYR A 780 39.73 -24.05 -17.83
C TYR A 780 38.55 -24.36 -16.89
N GLY A 781 37.63 -25.22 -17.31
CA GLY A 781 36.46 -25.62 -16.54
C GLY A 781 35.32 -24.60 -16.55
N PHE A 782 34.09 -25.11 -16.43
CA PHE A 782 32.85 -24.32 -16.46
C PHE A 782 32.03 -24.47 -15.18
N TYR A 783 31.42 -23.38 -14.71
CA TYR A 783 30.44 -23.38 -13.63
C TYR A 783 29.22 -22.50 -13.96
N GLY A 784 28.03 -22.93 -13.50
CA GLY A 784 26.76 -22.20 -13.68
C GLY A 784 26.44 -21.25 -12.52
N GLU A 785 25.40 -20.44 -12.69
CA GLU A 785 25.01 -19.35 -11.78
C GLU A 785 24.56 -19.83 -10.38
N TYR A 786 24.13 -21.09 -10.26
CA TYR A 786 23.55 -21.64 -9.01
C TYR A 786 24.57 -22.41 -8.17
N SER A 787 25.82 -22.45 -8.61
CA SER A 787 26.92 -23.15 -7.97
C SER A 787 27.48 -22.42 -6.75
N ARG A 788 26.65 -22.14 -5.73
CA ARG A 788 27.00 -21.29 -4.57
C ARG A 788 27.26 -22.04 -3.27
N ASP A 789 26.77 -23.26 -3.13
CA ASP A 789 26.88 -24.05 -1.91
C ASP A 789 27.16 -25.53 -2.25
N GLN A 790 28.34 -26.02 -1.87
CA GLN A 790 28.72 -27.41 -2.12
C GLN A 790 27.94 -28.42 -1.30
N THR A 791 27.33 -27.98 -0.19
CA THR A 791 26.49 -28.82 0.66
C THR A 791 25.06 -28.92 0.12
N LYS A 792 24.71 -28.07 -0.85
CA LYS A 792 23.40 -28.03 -1.51
C LYS A 792 23.58 -27.79 -3.02
N PRO A 793 23.96 -28.82 -3.79
CA PRO A 793 24.21 -28.67 -5.21
C PRO A 793 23.03 -28.06 -5.97
N GLY A 794 23.26 -26.93 -6.64
CA GLY A 794 22.25 -26.15 -7.34
C GLY A 794 21.95 -26.63 -8.77
N TYR A 795 21.44 -27.86 -8.92
CA TYR A 795 21.18 -28.47 -10.24
C TYR A 795 20.24 -27.67 -11.16
N GLY A 796 19.35 -26.85 -10.59
CA GLY A 796 18.37 -26.07 -11.36
C GLY A 796 18.97 -24.94 -12.22
N GLY A 797 20.23 -24.55 -11.97
CA GLY A 797 20.92 -23.51 -12.73
C GLY A 797 22.41 -23.79 -12.88
N SER A 798 22.75 -25.05 -13.13
CA SER A 798 24.13 -25.51 -13.26
C SER A 798 24.61 -25.66 -14.71
N SER A 799 23.76 -25.32 -15.67
CA SER A 799 24.06 -25.25 -17.10
C SER A 799 23.48 -24.00 -17.74
N GLU A 800 23.92 -23.69 -18.94
CA GLU A 800 23.55 -22.46 -19.62
C GLU A 800 23.30 -22.74 -21.11
N ALA A 801 22.39 -21.95 -21.69
CA ALA A 801 22.02 -21.97 -23.11
C ALA A 801 22.29 -20.59 -23.74
N LEU A 802 22.73 -20.59 -24.99
CA LEU A 802 22.99 -19.37 -25.75
C LEU A 802 22.43 -19.49 -27.15
N ILE A 803 21.90 -18.38 -27.66
CA ILE A 803 21.63 -18.20 -29.08
C ILE A 803 22.60 -17.14 -29.63
N ILE A 804 23.33 -17.51 -30.68
CA ILE A 804 24.42 -16.73 -31.24
C ILE A 804 24.13 -16.46 -32.71
N ALA A 805 24.10 -15.19 -33.11
CA ALA A 805 23.93 -14.77 -34.50
C ALA A 805 25.12 -13.96 -35.01
N ASP A 806 25.40 -14.03 -36.31
CA ASP A 806 26.50 -13.30 -36.93
C ASP A 806 26.10 -12.53 -38.21
N LYS A 807 27.04 -11.72 -38.72
CA LYS A 807 26.90 -10.96 -39.97
C LYS A 807 26.57 -11.80 -41.20
N PHE A 808 26.85 -13.11 -41.16
CA PHE A 808 26.55 -14.06 -42.23
C PHE A 808 25.17 -14.70 -42.08
N GLN A 809 24.35 -14.18 -41.17
CA GLN A 809 22.97 -14.59 -40.93
C GLN A 809 22.84 -16.02 -40.39
N HIS A 810 23.91 -16.57 -39.80
CA HIS A 810 23.85 -17.86 -39.14
C HIS A 810 23.35 -17.70 -37.71
N VAL A 811 22.42 -18.55 -37.29
CA VAL A 811 21.94 -18.63 -35.91
C VAL A 811 22.31 -19.99 -35.33
N TRP A 812 22.94 -20.00 -34.15
CA TRP A 812 23.36 -21.22 -33.45
C TRP A 812 22.81 -21.25 -32.03
N ILE A 813 22.36 -22.43 -31.61
CA ILE A 813 22.00 -22.75 -30.23
C ILE A 813 23.20 -23.47 -29.62
N PHE A 814 23.65 -23.05 -28.44
CA PHE A 814 24.78 -23.62 -27.72
C PHE A 814 24.36 -23.94 -26.28
N HIS A 815 24.54 -25.19 -25.86
CA HIS A 815 24.32 -25.65 -24.48
C HIS A 815 25.65 -26.03 -23.85
N ILE A 816 25.84 -25.69 -22.57
CA ILE A 816 27.04 -26.01 -21.82
C ILE A 816 26.73 -26.36 -20.37
N LEU A 817 27.40 -27.38 -19.84
CA LEU A 817 27.34 -27.82 -18.45
C LEU A 817 28.71 -28.30 -17.97
N THR A 818 28.91 -28.40 -16.66
CA THR A 818 30.20 -28.83 -16.09
C THR A 818 30.50 -30.29 -16.42
N GLY A 819 31.77 -30.58 -16.75
CA GLY A 819 32.24 -31.94 -16.97
C GLY A 819 32.34 -32.81 -15.70
N ALA A 820 32.87 -34.02 -15.86
CA ALA A 820 33.02 -34.97 -14.76
C ALA A 820 33.96 -34.43 -13.66
N HIS A 821 33.72 -34.88 -12.42
CA HIS A 821 34.56 -34.55 -11.26
C HIS A 821 34.73 -33.04 -10.99
N ASN A 822 33.67 -32.25 -11.21
CA ASN A 822 33.67 -30.80 -10.99
C ASN A 822 34.76 -30.10 -11.85
N SER A 823 35.02 -30.57 -13.08
CA SER A 823 36.09 -30.02 -13.93
C SER A 823 35.77 -30.15 -15.42
N GLY A 824 36.34 -29.25 -16.22
CA GLY A 824 36.09 -29.17 -17.65
C GLY A 824 34.63 -28.77 -17.97
N ALA A 825 34.21 -29.05 -19.20
CA ALA A 825 32.86 -28.77 -19.67
C ALA A 825 32.37 -29.85 -20.63
N ILE A 826 31.05 -30.01 -20.71
CA ILE A 826 30.34 -30.75 -21.75
C ILE A 826 29.49 -29.73 -22.47
N TRP A 827 29.59 -29.66 -23.79
CA TRP A 827 28.82 -28.71 -24.57
C TRP A 827 28.36 -29.32 -25.89
N ALA A 828 27.28 -28.77 -26.43
CA ALA A 828 26.74 -29.12 -27.73
C ALA A 828 26.23 -27.87 -28.43
N ALA A 829 26.32 -27.83 -29.75
CA ALA A 829 25.81 -26.71 -30.54
C ALA A 829 25.08 -27.18 -31.79
N GLN A 830 24.00 -26.49 -32.14
CA GLN A 830 23.20 -26.77 -33.32
C GLN A 830 22.93 -25.49 -34.11
N ARG A 831 23.12 -25.54 -35.43
CA ARG A 831 22.69 -24.46 -36.32
C ARG A 831 21.18 -24.53 -36.51
N LEU A 832 20.50 -23.40 -36.34
CA LEU A 832 19.10 -23.22 -36.70
C LEU A 832 18.96 -23.07 -38.22
N GLY A 833 17.94 -23.68 -38.82
CA GLY A 833 17.64 -23.47 -40.23
C GLY A 833 17.32 -22.00 -40.52
N ASP A 834 17.72 -21.50 -41.71
CA ASP A 834 17.53 -20.09 -42.04
C ASP A 834 16.04 -19.69 -42.08
N ASP A 835 15.12 -20.62 -42.32
CA ASP A 835 13.66 -20.44 -42.37
C ASP A 835 12.96 -20.85 -41.07
N GLN A 836 13.71 -21.07 -39.99
CA GLN A 836 13.19 -21.55 -38.71
C GLN A 836 13.27 -20.47 -37.62
N PHE A 837 12.45 -20.63 -36.59
CA PHE A 837 12.61 -19.96 -35.31
C PHE A 837 12.66 -21.00 -34.19
N THR A 838 13.26 -20.62 -33.06
CA THR A 838 13.34 -21.46 -31.86
C THR A 838 13.10 -20.63 -30.61
N ILE A 839 12.58 -21.28 -29.58
CA ILE A 839 12.43 -20.73 -28.23
C ILE A 839 13.14 -21.70 -27.29
N VAL A 840 14.05 -21.19 -26.47
CA VAL A 840 14.71 -21.97 -25.42
C VAL A 840 14.24 -21.43 -24.07
N PRO A 841 13.33 -22.13 -23.37
CA PRO A 841 12.97 -21.82 -21.99
C PRO A 841 14.01 -22.40 -21.01
N ASN A 842 13.89 -22.07 -19.72
CA ASN A 842 14.54 -22.84 -18.67
C ASN A 842 13.98 -24.27 -18.66
N THR A 843 14.84 -25.25 -18.86
CA THR A 843 14.53 -26.69 -18.81
C THR A 843 15.13 -27.34 -17.60
#